data_AF-A0A9R1RKN9-F1
#
_entry.id   AF-A0A9R1RKN9-F1
#
_cell.length_a   1.000
_cell.length_b   1.000
_cell.length_c   1.000
_cell.angle_alpha   90.00
_cell.angle_beta   90.00
_cell.angle_gamma   90.00
#
_symmetry.space_group_name_H-M   'P 1'
#
loop_
_entity.id
_entity.type
_entity.pdbx_description
1 polymer ?
#
loop_
_entity_poly.entity_id
_entity_poly.type
_entity_poly.pdbx_seq_one_letter_code
_entity_poly.pdbx_strand_id
1 'polypeptide(L)'
;MAAAVTRRANALRVEAPDGNTESGRASLAADSPVAKRAVDAKDDVWVAADEGEASGSIAGDGNRTPLFRTFKVKGSILHPYRFMILVRLVAIVAFFAWRVKHKNHDGVWLWATSMVADVWFGFSWLLNQLPKLNPVKRVPDLAALADHSGDANLPGIDIFVTTVDPVDEPLLYTVNTILSILATDYPVDKYACYLSDDGGTLVHYEAMIEVANFAVLWVPFCRKYCVEPRSPENYFGMKTQPYAGSMAGEFMRDHRRVRREYDELKVRVDSLSTTIRQRSDAYNSSTKGDGVRATWMADGTQWPGTWIEQVENHRRGQHAGIVQVILGHPSCKPQLGSPASSDNPLDFSNVDTRLPMLVYMSREKRPGYNHQKKAGAMNVMLRVSALLSNAPFVVNFDGDHYINNSQALCAPMCFMLDPRDGQNTAFVQFPQRFDDVDPTDRYANHNRVFFDGTMLSLNGLQGPSYLGTGTMFRRVALYGMEPPRYRAENIKLAGKVNEFGSSTSFINSMPDGAIQERSITPVLVDEALSNDLATLMTCAYEDGSSWGRDVGWVYNIATEDVVTGFRMHRQGWRSMYCSMEPAAFRGTAPINLTERLYQVLRWSGGSLEMFFSHSNALMAGRRLHPLQRIAYLNMSTYPIVTVFILAYNLFPVLWLFSEQFYIQRPFAWGFFTDQARHVLLGMLFNVWILVLLYPFALGIMGKWGKRPVILFVMLVMAVGAVGLLYVAFHAPYPADFSEVAASLGEASLTGPSG
;
A
#
# COMPACT_ATOMS: atom_id res chain seq x y z
N MET A 1 24.75 -14.15 -0.20
CA MET A 1 23.56 -14.94 0.21
C MET A 1 22.22 -14.47 -0.38
N ALA A 2 22.13 -13.38 -1.13
CA ALA A 2 20.85 -12.94 -1.75
C ALA A 2 20.56 -13.54 -3.13
N ALA A 3 21.53 -14.24 -3.76
CA ALA A 3 21.39 -14.80 -5.11
C ALA A 3 21.05 -16.31 -5.16
N ALA A 4 21.03 -17.00 -4.00
CA ALA A 4 20.76 -18.43 -3.95
C ALA A 4 19.26 -18.77 -3.78
N VAL A 5 18.44 -17.81 -3.34
CA VAL A 5 17.00 -17.98 -3.15
C VAL A 5 16.22 -17.81 -4.48
N THR A 6 16.80 -17.11 -5.45
CA THR A 6 16.12 -16.75 -6.71
C THR A 6 16.14 -17.84 -7.79
N ARG A 7 16.99 -18.87 -7.68
CA ARG A 7 17.16 -19.88 -8.75
C ARG A 7 16.28 -21.13 -8.62
N ARG A 8 15.54 -21.32 -7.53
CA ARG A 8 14.80 -22.58 -7.28
C ARG A 8 13.29 -22.53 -7.57
N ALA A 9 12.79 -21.46 -8.17
CA ALA A 9 11.37 -21.33 -8.54
C ALA A 9 11.04 -21.79 -9.98
N ASN A 10 12.03 -22.13 -10.80
CA ASN A 10 11.83 -22.44 -12.23
C ASN A 10 11.83 -23.94 -12.59
N ALA A 11 11.77 -24.84 -11.62
CA ALA A 11 11.63 -26.26 -11.91
C ALA A 11 10.51 -26.83 -11.04
N LEU A 12 9.37 -27.13 -11.67
CA LEU A 12 8.56 -28.34 -11.48
C LEU A 12 7.25 -28.16 -12.26
N ARG A 13 7.35 -28.44 -13.56
CA ARG A 13 6.24 -28.91 -14.38
C ARG A 13 6.29 -30.42 -14.24
N VAL A 14 5.32 -31.02 -13.55
CA VAL A 14 5.18 -32.48 -13.49
C VAL A 14 3.72 -32.81 -13.79
N GLU A 15 3.57 -33.64 -14.82
CA GLU A 15 2.33 -34.20 -15.34
C GLU A 15 1.61 -35.04 -14.29
N ALA A 16 0.27 -35.02 -14.34
CA ALA A 16 -0.60 -35.83 -13.51
C ALA A 16 -0.73 -37.26 -14.10
N PRO A 17 -0.79 -38.32 -13.27
CA PRO A 17 -1.30 -39.61 -13.70
C PRO A 17 -2.79 -39.79 -13.32
N ASP A 18 -3.51 -40.46 -14.22
CA ASP A 18 -4.91 -40.87 -14.16
C ASP A 18 -5.23 -41.90 -13.05
N GLY A 19 -6.50 -41.95 -12.62
CA GLY A 19 -7.15 -43.22 -12.22
C GLY A 19 -8.00 -43.26 -10.93
N ASN A 20 -9.32 -43.14 -11.12
CA ASN A 20 -10.46 -43.88 -10.52
C ASN A 20 -10.77 -44.00 -8.99
N THR A 21 -12.00 -43.54 -8.65
CA THR A 21 -13.09 -44.08 -7.75
C THR A 21 -12.75 -44.41 -6.28
N GLU A 22 -13.50 -44.04 -5.23
CA GLU A 22 -14.97 -44.12 -5.01
C GLU A 22 -15.41 -43.30 -3.74
N SER A 23 -16.71 -43.21 -3.49
CA SER A 23 -17.46 -42.24 -2.66
C SER A 23 -17.32 -42.29 -1.11
N GLY A 24 -17.44 -41.12 -0.45
CA GLY A 24 -17.76 -40.98 0.98
C GLY A 24 -17.83 -39.51 1.44
N ARG A 25 -18.90 -39.15 2.17
CA ARG A 25 -19.34 -37.78 2.52
C ARG A 25 -18.39 -36.99 3.45
N ALA A 26 -18.11 -35.74 3.08
CA ALA A 26 -17.87 -34.52 3.89
C ALA A 26 -17.31 -34.64 5.33
N SER A 27 -16.03 -34.28 5.54
CA SER A 27 -15.53 -33.43 6.67
C SER A 27 -13.99 -33.17 6.68
N LEU A 28 -13.23 -33.32 5.59
CA LEU A 28 -11.76 -33.28 5.67
C LEU A 28 -11.14 -32.58 4.44
N ALA A 29 -11.06 -31.26 4.46
CA ALA A 29 -10.23 -30.49 3.52
C ALA A 29 -9.16 -29.61 4.21
N ALA A 30 -8.95 -29.79 5.53
CA ALA A 30 -7.87 -29.15 6.27
C ALA A 30 -6.73 -30.11 6.67
N ASP A 31 -6.90 -31.42 6.50
CA ASP A 31 -6.02 -32.44 7.10
C ASP A 31 -5.52 -33.52 6.12
N SER A 32 -5.20 -33.11 4.89
CA SER A 32 -4.44 -33.98 3.97
C SER A 32 -2.95 -33.96 4.33
N PRO A 33 -2.27 -35.12 4.54
CA PRO A 33 -0.83 -35.18 4.79
C PRO A 33 0.00 -34.67 3.60
N VAL A 34 -0.59 -34.59 2.41
CA VAL A 34 0.04 -34.01 1.21
C VAL A 34 -0.03 -32.48 1.23
N ALA A 35 -1.13 -31.89 1.73
CA ALA A 35 -1.25 -30.45 1.95
C ALA A 35 -0.35 -29.98 3.10
N LYS A 36 -0.28 -30.74 4.20
CA LYS A 36 0.70 -30.52 5.30
C LYS A 36 2.14 -30.60 4.79
N ARG A 37 2.50 -31.61 3.98
CA ARG A 37 3.86 -31.72 3.41
C ARG A 37 4.21 -30.62 2.41
N ALA A 38 3.25 -30.07 1.65
CA ALA A 38 3.50 -28.97 0.72
C ALA A 38 3.68 -27.63 1.45
N VAL A 39 3.01 -27.42 2.58
CA VAL A 39 3.20 -26.25 3.46
C VAL A 39 4.49 -26.39 4.29
N ASP A 40 4.77 -27.57 4.83
CA ASP A 40 5.99 -27.86 5.60
C ASP A 40 7.27 -27.81 4.75
N ALA A 41 7.19 -28.14 3.45
CA ALA A 41 8.33 -28.02 2.54
C ALA A 41 8.66 -26.57 2.16
N LYS A 42 7.76 -25.61 2.42
CA LYS A 42 7.86 -24.20 1.99
C LYS A 42 8.44 -23.27 3.07
N ASP A 43 8.36 -23.64 4.35
CA ASP A 43 8.67 -22.78 5.50
C ASP A 43 9.89 -23.24 6.34
N ASP A 44 10.96 -23.71 5.69
CA ASP A 44 12.22 -24.14 6.35
C ASP A 44 12.94 -23.02 7.16
N VAL A 45 12.44 -21.78 7.15
CA VAL A 45 13.06 -20.63 7.82
C VAL A 45 12.44 -20.33 9.19
N TRP A 46 11.18 -20.70 9.42
CA TRP A 46 10.39 -20.27 10.58
C TRP A 46 10.19 -21.42 11.58
N VAL A 47 10.18 -21.10 12.87
CA VAL A 47 9.88 -22.04 13.97
C VAL A 47 8.83 -21.41 14.87
N ALA A 48 7.88 -22.21 15.35
CA ALA A 48 6.93 -21.76 16.36
C ALA A 48 7.71 -21.26 17.60
N ALA A 49 7.30 -20.11 18.15
CA ALA A 49 7.88 -19.61 19.38
C ALA A 49 7.32 -20.43 20.55
N ASP A 50 8.19 -20.95 21.44
CA ASP A 50 7.75 -21.64 22.66
C ASP A 50 6.88 -20.72 23.51
N GLU A 51 5.69 -21.20 23.87
CA GLU A 51 4.63 -20.42 24.52
C GLU A 51 5.03 -19.89 25.92
N GLY A 52 6.13 -20.39 26.50
CA GLY A 52 6.65 -19.99 27.82
C GLY A 52 7.47 -18.70 27.88
N GLU A 53 7.93 -18.14 26.75
CA GLU A 53 8.67 -16.86 26.74
C GLU A 53 7.76 -15.63 26.59
N ALA A 54 6.50 -15.82 26.18
CA ALA A 54 5.51 -14.74 26.05
C ALA A 54 4.72 -14.49 27.34
N SER A 55 4.79 -15.39 28.32
CA SER A 55 3.99 -15.41 29.55
C SER A 55 4.70 -14.75 30.74
N GLY A 56 5.51 -13.72 30.50
CA GLY A 56 6.13 -12.91 31.54
C GLY A 56 5.18 -11.90 32.21
N SER A 57 3.89 -12.24 32.37
CA SER A 57 2.95 -11.64 33.34
C SER A 57 1.53 -12.12 33.03
N ILE A 58 0.92 -12.77 34.02
CA ILE A 58 -0.51 -13.10 34.23
C ILE A 58 -0.65 -14.61 34.42
N ALA A 59 -0.24 -15.05 35.62
CA ALA A 59 -0.84 -16.22 36.24
C ALA A 59 -2.20 -15.76 36.80
N GLY A 60 -3.29 -16.27 36.23
CA GLY A 60 -4.64 -16.03 36.73
C GLY A 60 -5.63 -15.56 35.66
N ASP A 61 -5.86 -16.35 34.62
CA ASP A 61 -7.22 -16.76 34.26
C ASP A 61 -7.18 -17.99 33.33
N GLY A 62 -8.17 -18.88 33.45
CA GLY A 62 -8.10 -20.25 32.93
C GLY A 62 -7.95 -20.38 31.41
N ASN A 63 -7.04 -21.25 30.98
CA ASN A 63 -7.12 -22.18 29.83
C ASN A 63 -7.78 -21.68 28.52
N ARG A 64 -7.58 -20.42 28.10
CA ARG A 64 -8.06 -19.93 26.80
C ARG A 64 -6.99 -20.11 25.73
N THR A 65 -7.33 -20.83 24.67
CA THR A 65 -6.48 -21.09 23.50
C THR A 65 -6.05 -19.76 22.84
N PRO A 66 -4.77 -19.61 22.49
CA PRO A 66 -4.31 -18.41 21.77
C PRO A 66 -4.98 -18.32 20.40
N LEU A 67 -5.41 -17.12 20.01
CA LEU A 67 -6.11 -16.91 18.73
C LEU A 67 -5.16 -16.74 17.55
N PHE A 68 -3.85 -16.65 17.80
CA PHE A 68 -2.84 -16.60 16.75
C PHE A 68 -1.54 -17.25 17.20
N ARG A 69 -0.80 -17.75 16.20
CA ARG A 69 0.50 -18.41 16.38
C ARG A 69 1.62 -17.46 16.01
N THR A 70 2.69 -17.48 16.79
CA THR A 70 3.87 -16.65 16.58
C THR A 70 5.04 -17.52 16.12
N PHE A 71 5.70 -17.11 15.05
CA PHE A 71 6.85 -17.78 14.48
C PHE A 71 8.07 -16.85 14.49
N LYS A 72 9.20 -17.37 14.94
CA LYS A 72 10.51 -16.71 14.92
C LYS A 72 11.39 -17.36 13.84
N VAL A 73 12.36 -16.63 13.33
CA VAL A 73 13.37 -17.18 12.41
C VAL A 73 14.25 -18.18 13.17
N LYS A 74 14.58 -19.32 12.55
CA LYS A 74 15.51 -20.32 13.10
C LYS A 74 16.79 -19.66 13.62
N GLY A 75 17.20 -20.02 14.84
CA GLY A 75 18.44 -19.52 15.44
C GLY A 75 19.67 -19.77 14.57
N SER A 76 19.72 -20.90 13.86
CA SER A 76 20.80 -21.24 12.92
C SER A 76 20.95 -20.25 11.75
N ILE A 77 19.89 -19.51 11.40
CA ILE A 77 19.92 -18.45 10.38
C ILE A 77 20.10 -17.08 11.03
N LEU A 78 19.39 -16.84 12.13
CA LEU A 78 19.34 -15.54 12.78
C LEU A 78 20.65 -15.16 13.50
N HIS A 79 21.30 -16.10 14.19
CA HIS A 79 22.55 -15.80 14.92
C HIS A 79 23.72 -15.45 13.98
N PRO A 80 23.98 -16.21 12.89
CA PRO A 80 24.99 -15.80 11.90
C PRO A 80 24.66 -14.46 11.24
N TYR A 81 23.38 -14.19 10.96
CA TYR A 81 22.97 -12.89 10.41
C TYR A 81 23.31 -11.73 11.37
N ARG A 82 22.97 -11.85 12.66
CA ARG A 82 23.31 -10.86 13.70
C ARG A 82 24.83 -10.69 13.85
N PHE A 83 25.58 -11.79 13.83
CA PHE A 83 27.03 -11.76 13.89
C PHE A 83 27.64 -11.03 12.68
N MET A 84 27.16 -11.30 11.46
CA MET A 84 27.61 -10.61 10.26
C MET A 84 27.32 -9.10 10.27
N ILE A 85 26.18 -8.68 10.86
CA ILE A 85 25.90 -7.25 11.07
C ILE A 85 26.93 -6.64 12.01
N LEU A 86 27.27 -7.32 13.12
CA LEU A 86 28.28 -6.85 14.07
C LEU A 86 29.65 -6.75 13.43
N VAL A 87 30.09 -7.77 12.69
CA VAL A 87 31.37 -7.76 11.95
C VAL A 87 31.40 -6.59 10.96
N ARG A 88 30.31 -6.38 10.22
CA ARG A 88 30.20 -5.25 9.29
C ARG A 88 30.24 -3.90 10.01
N LEU A 89 29.61 -3.77 11.18
CA LEU A 89 29.69 -2.56 11.99
C LEU A 89 31.13 -2.27 12.43
N VAL A 90 31.85 -3.29 12.93
CA VAL A 90 33.27 -3.15 13.30
C VAL A 90 34.11 -2.73 12.09
N ALA A 91 33.88 -3.35 10.92
CA ALA A 91 34.58 -2.98 9.70
C ALA A 91 34.30 -1.53 9.26
N ILE A 92 33.05 -1.06 9.38
CA ILE A 92 32.67 0.33 9.10
C ILE A 92 33.38 1.29 10.07
N VAL A 93 33.43 0.99 11.37
CA VAL A 93 34.13 1.82 12.36
C VAL A 93 35.63 1.85 12.10
N ALA A 94 36.24 0.71 11.82
CA ALA A 94 37.66 0.62 11.47
C ALA A 94 37.97 1.37 10.17
N PHE A 95 37.08 1.28 9.16
CA PHE A 95 37.16 2.05 7.92
C PHE A 95 37.16 3.55 8.20
N PHE A 96 36.23 4.06 9.03
CA PHE A 96 36.21 5.47 9.39
C PHE A 96 37.46 5.91 10.15
N ALA A 97 37.92 5.13 11.12
CA ALA A 97 39.16 5.42 11.85
C ALA A 97 40.37 5.49 10.89
N TRP A 98 40.45 4.55 9.95
CA TRP A 98 41.47 4.57 8.91
C TRP A 98 41.34 5.80 8.01
N ARG A 99 40.12 6.14 7.57
CA ARG A 99 39.84 7.29 6.70
C ARG A 99 40.28 8.62 7.33
N VAL A 100 40.05 8.81 8.64
CA VAL A 100 40.46 10.00 9.40
C VAL A 100 41.98 10.06 9.55
N LYS A 101 42.64 8.93 9.81
CA LYS A 101 44.11 8.86 9.97
C LYS A 101 44.86 9.12 8.64
N HIS A 102 44.29 8.70 7.51
CA HIS A 102 44.91 8.83 6.18
C HIS A 102 44.21 9.92 5.37
N LYS A 103 44.17 11.13 5.91
CA LYS A 103 43.58 12.29 5.24
C LYS A 103 44.41 12.66 4.01
N ASN A 104 43.73 12.95 2.89
CA ASN A 104 44.40 13.57 1.75
C ASN A 104 44.48 15.09 1.95
N HIS A 105 45.70 15.64 1.89
CA HIS A 105 45.95 17.07 2.05
C HIS A 105 45.82 17.85 0.74
N ASP A 106 45.95 17.19 -0.41
CA ASP A 106 45.92 17.86 -1.72
C ASP A 106 44.48 18.10 -2.22
N GLY A 107 43.52 17.31 -1.73
CA GLY A 107 42.11 17.34 -2.13
C GLY A 107 41.14 17.41 -0.94
N VAL A 108 41.40 18.31 0.03
CA VAL A 108 40.68 18.35 1.33
C VAL A 108 39.16 18.44 1.17
N TRP A 109 38.69 19.23 0.21
CA TRP A 109 37.27 19.47 -0.07
C TRP A 109 36.58 18.23 -0.63
N LEU A 110 37.20 17.53 -1.58
CA LEU A 110 36.70 16.25 -2.10
C LEU A 110 36.70 15.15 -1.03
N TRP A 111 37.78 15.07 -0.25
CA TRP A 111 37.85 14.16 0.89
C TRP A 111 36.77 14.46 1.93
N ALA A 112 36.54 15.73 2.26
CA ALA A 112 35.53 16.15 3.22
C ALA A 112 34.11 15.78 2.74
N THR A 113 33.78 16.08 1.48
CA THR A 113 32.48 15.73 0.89
C THR A 113 32.26 14.21 0.89
N SER A 114 33.28 13.44 0.50
CA SER A 114 33.25 11.97 0.55
C SER A 114 33.12 11.45 1.99
N MET A 115 33.80 12.05 2.96
CA MET A 115 33.69 11.67 4.37
C MET A 115 32.27 11.90 4.91
N VAL A 116 31.66 13.06 4.63
CA VAL A 116 30.28 13.36 5.08
C VAL A 116 29.30 12.35 4.50
N ALA A 117 29.44 12.03 3.21
CA ALA A 117 28.61 11.03 2.55
C ALA A 117 28.82 9.61 3.11
N ASP A 118 30.07 9.19 3.33
CA ASP A 118 30.39 7.90 3.96
C ASP A 118 29.72 7.80 5.34
N VAL A 119 29.83 8.85 6.17
CA VAL A 119 29.18 8.93 7.49
C VAL A 119 27.67 8.78 7.36
N TRP A 120 27.05 9.47 6.40
CA TRP A 120 25.62 9.35 6.17
C TRP A 120 25.22 7.94 5.69
N PHE A 121 26.00 7.31 4.80
CA PHE A 121 25.76 5.92 4.38
C PHE A 121 25.88 4.94 5.55
N GLY A 122 26.90 5.09 6.40
CA GLY A 122 27.07 4.29 7.60
C GLY A 122 25.90 4.46 8.57
N PHE A 123 25.49 5.71 8.81
CA PHE A 123 24.34 6.04 9.65
C PHE A 123 23.03 5.47 9.10
N SER A 124 22.71 5.72 7.82
CA SER A 124 21.53 5.20 7.13
C SER A 124 21.50 3.67 7.11
N TRP A 125 22.63 3.02 6.84
CA TRP A 125 22.74 1.57 6.93
C TRP A 125 22.42 1.06 8.34
N LEU A 126 22.98 1.69 9.37
CA LEU A 126 22.74 1.31 10.76
C LEU A 126 21.28 1.48 11.15
N LEU A 127 20.67 2.63 10.83
CA LEU A 127 19.25 2.90 11.07
C LEU A 127 18.35 1.85 10.40
N ASN A 128 18.71 1.37 9.21
CA ASN A 128 17.96 0.36 8.48
C ASN A 128 18.19 -1.07 9.00
N GLN A 129 19.35 -1.40 9.56
CA GLN A 129 19.66 -2.75 10.05
C GLN A 129 19.16 -3.00 11.47
N LEU A 130 19.26 -2.03 12.38
CA LEU A 130 18.92 -2.23 13.80
C LEU A 130 17.48 -2.72 14.02
N PRO A 131 16.44 -2.22 13.32
CA PRO A 131 15.09 -2.74 13.46
C PRO A 131 14.91 -4.18 12.96
N LYS A 132 15.84 -4.68 12.12
CA LYS A 132 15.77 -6.01 11.47
C LYS A 132 16.37 -7.14 12.27
N LEU A 133 16.80 -6.86 13.51
CA LEU A 133 17.46 -7.84 14.35
C LEU A 133 16.52 -8.93 14.88
N ASN A 134 15.19 -8.72 14.92
CA ASN A 134 14.24 -9.68 15.45
C ASN A 134 12.96 -9.81 14.59
N PRO A 135 13.03 -10.46 13.40
CA PRO A 135 11.85 -10.71 12.57
C PRO A 135 10.88 -11.70 13.21
N VAL A 136 9.59 -11.36 13.20
CA VAL A 136 8.51 -12.19 13.78
C VAL A 136 7.35 -12.27 12.79
N LYS A 137 6.96 -13.50 12.44
CA LYS A 137 5.77 -13.81 11.63
C LYS A 137 4.64 -14.20 12.58
N ARG A 138 3.45 -13.64 12.38
CA ARG A 138 2.25 -13.99 13.14
C ARG A 138 1.16 -14.45 12.18
N VAL A 139 0.56 -15.59 12.47
CA VAL A 139 -0.45 -16.24 11.63
C VAL A 139 -1.72 -16.40 12.46
N PRO A 140 -2.88 -15.92 11.99
CA PRO A 140 -4.15 -16.04 12.71
C PRO A 140 -4.62 -17.50 12.74
N ASP A 141 -5.30 -17.88 13.83
CA ASP A 141 -5.93 -19.19 13.97
C ASP A 141 -7.46 -19.03 13.88
N LEU A 142 -7.98 -19.14 12.66
CA LEU A 142 -9.40 -18.94 12.36
C LEU A 142 -10.29 -20.01 13.01
N ALA A 143 -9.78 -21.22 13.22
CA ALA A 143 -10.51 -22.29 13.89
C ALA A 143 -10.69 -21.95 15.38
N ALA A 144 -9.61 -21.50 16.03
CA ALA A 144 -9.68 -21.05 17.42
C ALA A 144 -10.62 -19.85 17.60
N LEU A 145 -10.68 -18.92 16.64
CA LEU A 145 -11.62 -17.80 16.65
C LEU A 145 -13.07 -18.28 16.55
N ALA A 146 -13.36 -19.22 15.65
CA ALA A 146 -14.68 -19.79 15.47
C ALA A 146 -15.17 -20.49 16.75
N ASP A 147 -14.29 -21.25 17.42
CA ASP A 147 -14.58 -21.92 18.69
C ASP A 147 -14.79 -20.93 19.85
N HIS A 148 -14.02 -19.83 19.89
CA HIS A 148 -14.05 -18.86 20.99
C HIS A 148 -15.29 -17.96 20.95
N SER A 149 -15.61 -17.43 19.78
CA SER A 149 -16.64 -16.40 19.64
C SER A 149 -17.96 -16.97 19.14
N GLY A 150 -17.95 -18.04 18.33
CA GLY A 150 -19.08 -18.35 17.45
C GLY A 150 -19.43 -17.16 16.53
N ASP A 151 -20.19 -17.39 15.46
CA ASP A 151 -20.52 -16.32 14.51
C ASP A 151 -21.32 -15.16 15.16
N ALA A 152 -21.99 -15.42 16.29
CA ALA A 152 -22.84 -14.44 16.98
C ALA A 152 -22.09 -13.40 17.83
N ASN A 153 -20.88 -13.70 18.34
CA ASN A 153 -20.13 -12.78 19.21
C ASN A 153 -19.04 -11.97 18.49
N LEU A 154 -18.99 -12.03 17.15
CA LEU A 154 -18.06 -11.22 16.40
C LEU A 154 -18.47 -9.73 16.43
N PRO A 155 -17.49 -8.81 16.63
CA PRO A 155 -17.76 -7.38 16.77
C PRO A 155 -18.09 -6.73 15.42
N GLY A 156 -18.71 -5.55 15.47
CA GLY A 156 -19.00 -4.77 14.27
C GLY A 156 -17.73 -4.29 13.53
N ILE A 157 -17.80 -4.17 12.20
CA ILE A 157 -16.75 -3.61 11.35
C ILE A 157 -17.33 -2.58 10.37
N ASP A 158 -16.76 -1.36 10.34
CA ASP A 158 -17.02 -0.41 9.26
C ASP A 158 -15.90 -0.47 8.23
N ILE A 159 -16.25 -0.59 6.96
CA ILE A 159 -15.29 -0.69 5.86
C ILE A 159 -15.34 0.59 5.05
N PHE A 160 -14.23 1.33 5.00
CA PHE A 160 -14.10 2.60 4.31
C PHE A 160 -13.36 2.41 2.99
N VAL A 161 -13.99 2.80 1.90
CA VAL A 161 -13.42 2.83 0.55
C VAL A 161 -13.38 4.28 0.09
N THR A 162 -12.22 4.76 -0.34
CA THR A 162 -12.07 6.10 -0.92
C THR A 162 -11.81 6.03 -2.41
N THR A 163 -12.54 6.84 -3.19
CA THR A 163 -12.32 7.05 -4.63
C THR A 163 -12.17 8.55 -4.91
N VAL A 164 -11.34 8.90 -5.89
CA VAL A 164 -11.01 10.30 -6.20
C VAL A 164 -11.96 10.91 -7.22
N ASP A 165 -12.05 10.33 -8.42
CA ASP A 165 -13.00 10.67 -9.48
C ASP A 165 -12.96 9.58 -10.58
N PRO A 166 -14.01 9.46 -11.42
CA PRO A 166 -14.10 8.36 -12.38
C PRO A 166 -13.22 8.54 -13.64
N VAL A 167 -12.47 9.64 -13.74
CA VAL A 167 -11.56 9.95 -14.86
C VAL A 167 -10.14 9.50 -14.51
N ASP A 168 -9.67 9.89 -13.33
CA ASP A 168 -8.36 9.52 -12.78
C ASP A 168 -8.33 8.06 -12.33
N GLU A 169 -9.45 7.53 -11.83
CA GLU A 169 -9.58 6.16 -11.34
C GLU A 169 -10.69 5.41 -12.11
N PRO A 170 -10.38 4.30 -12.81
CA PRO A 170 -11.39 3.52 -13.52
C PRO A 170 -12.50 3.03 -12.58
N LEU A 171 -13.74 3.42 -12.89
CA LEU A 171 -14.93 3.07 -12.12
C LEU A 171 -15.09 1.56 -11.88
N LEU A 172 -14.66 0.75 -12.85
CA LEU A 172 -14.72 -0.71 -12.76
C LEU A 172 -13.89 -1.28 -11.60
N TYR A 173 -12.78 -0.64 -11.22
CA TYR A 173 -12.00 -1.08 -10.06
C TYR A 173 -12.79 -0.88 -8.77
N THR A 174 -13.37 0.30 -8.58
CA THR A 174 -14.23 0.60 -7.42
C THR A 174 -15.43 -0.35 -7.35
N VAL A 175 -16.09 -0.61 -8.50
CA VAL A 175 -17.21 -1.58 -8.61
C VAL A 175 -16.79 -2.97 -8.11
N ASN A 176 -15.65 -3.48 -8.57
CA ASN A 176 -15.16 -4.81 -8.19
C ASN A 176 -14.69 -4.87 -6.72
N THR A 177 -14.06 -3.81 -6.24
CA THR A 177 -13.68 -3.66 -4.83
C THR A 177 -14.91 -3.74 -3.92
N ILE A 178 -15.96 -2.97 -4.21
CA ILE A 178 -17.21 -2.99 -3.42
C ILE A 178 -17.88 -4.36 -3.51
N LEU A 179 -18.01 -4.95 -4.70
CA LEU A 179 -18.58 -6.30 -4.86
C LEU A 179 -17.82 -7.36 -4.05
N SER A 180 -16.49 -7.27 -4.01
CA SER A 180 -15.66 -8.17 -3.20
C SER A 180 -15.91 -8.01 -1.69
N ILE A 181 -16.13 -6.78 -1.23
CA ILE A 181 -16.46 -6.46 0.17
C ILE A 181 -17.84 -7.01 0.54
N LEU A 182 -18.86 -6.76 -0.30
CA LEU A 182 -20.22 -7.24 -0.05
C LEU A 182 -20.31 -8.78 -0.01
N ALA A 183 -19.41 -9.48 -0.71
CA ALA A 183 -19.36 -10.94 -0.79
C ALA A 183 -18.42 -11.59 0.24
N THR A 184 -17.95 -10.88 1.27
CA THR A 184 -17.03 -11.42 2.28
C THR A 184 -17.71 -12.37 3.26
N ASP A 185 -16.97 -13.33 3.80
CA ASP A 185 -17.48 -14.28 4.78
C ASP A 185 -17.32 -13.69 6.20
N TYR A 186 -18.26 -12.82 6.56
CA TYR A 186 -18.44 -12.25 7.90
C TYR A 186 -19.94 -12.15 8.20
N PRO A 187 -20.40 -12.18 9.47
CA PRO A 187 -21.82 -12.02 9.77
C PRO A 187 -22.38 -10.73 9.16
N VAL A 188 -23.39 -10.87 8.30
CA VAL A 188 -23.85 -9.81 7.39
C VAL A 188 -24.39 -8.59 8.14
N ASP A 189 -24.92 -8.79 9.34
CA ASP A 189 -25.41 -7.75 10.26
C ASP A 189 -24.32 -7.10 11.11
N LYS A 190 -23.06 -7.54 10.96
CA LYS A 190 -21.90 -7.05 11.74
C LYS A 190 -20.90 -6.29 10.90
N TYR A 191 -21.18 -5.99 9.63
CA TYR A 191 -20.34 -5.05 8.89
C TYR A 191 -21.11 -4.17 7.93
N ALA A 192 -20.55 -2.99 7.69
CA ALA A 192 -21.10 -1.98 6.81
C ALA A 192 -20.02 -1.42 5.89
N CYS A 193 -20.36 -1.18 4.63
CA CYS A 193 -19.47 -0.64 3.62
C CYS A 193 -19.81 0.83 3.34
N TYR A 194 -18.80 1.69 3.40
CA TYR A 194 -18.90 3.12 3.13
C TYR A 194 -17.99 3.47 1.95
N LEU A 195 -18.56 3.98 0.88
CA LEU A 195 -17.81 4.56 -0.24
C LEU A 195 -17.82 6.08 -0.13
N SER A 196 -16.65 6.70 -0.04
CA SER A 196 -16.48 8.14 -0.15
C SER A 196 -15.99 8.52 -1.54
N ASP A 197 -16.84 9.18 -2.32
CA ASP A 197 -16.51 9.81 -3.60
C ASP A 197 -16.06 11.25 -3.39
N ASP A 198 -14.76 11.50 -3.58
CA ASP A 198 -14.17 12.83 -3.51
C ASP A 198 -14.49 13.69 -4.75
N GLY A 199 -14.95 13.09 -5.85
CA GLY A 199 -15.41 13.80 -7.05
C GLY A 199 -16.84 14.30 -6.93
N GLY A 200 -17.65 13.67 -6.08
CA GLY A 200 -19.06 13.98 -5.88
C GLY A 200 -19.90 13.85 -7.14
N THR A 201 -19.58 12.87 -8.00
CA THR A 201 -20.17 12.71 -9.34
C THR A 201 -21.39 11.79 -9.30
N LEU A 202 -22.41 12.11 -10.11
CA LEU A 202 -23.58 11.26 -10.24
C LEU A 202 -23.25 9.86 -10.81
N VAL A 203 -22.20 9.77 -11.64
CA VAL A 203 -21.75 8.51 -12.24
C VAL A 203 -21.36 7.48 -11.18
N HIS A 204 -20.60 7.87 -10.15
CA HIS A 204 -20.25 6.97 -9.05
C HIS A 204 -21.48 6.50 -8.27
N TYR A 205 -22.41 7.42 -8.00
CA TYR A 205 -23.63 7.08 -7.27
C TYR A 205 -24.49 6.06 -8.04
N GLU A 206 -24.76 6.29 -9.32
CA GLU A 206 -25.55 5.35 -10.14
C GLU A 206 -24.82 4.01 -10.36
N ALA A 207 -23.50 4.02 -10.45
CA ALA A 207 -22.71 2.79 -10.48
C ALA A 207 -22.87 1.96 -9.20
N MET A 208 -23.00 2.60 -8.04
CA MET A 208 -23.25 1.88 -6.78
C MET A 208 -24.67 1.31 -6.70
N ILE A 209 -25.65 1.92 -7.37
CA ILE A 209 -26.99 1.32 -7.55
C ILE A 209 -26.90 0.07 -8.41
N GLU A 210 -26.17 0.11 -9.52
CA GLU A 210 -25.91 -1.06 -10.37
C GLU A 210 -25.16 -2.18 -9.63
N VAL A 211 -24.19 -1.82 -8.78
CA VAL A 211 -23.50 -2.74 -7.86
C VAL A 211 -24.48 -3.39 -6.90
N ALA A 212 -25.36 -2.62 -6.26
CA ALA A 212 -26.36 -3.14 -5.34
C ALA A 212 -27.30 -4.13 -6.02
N ASN A 213 -27.73 -3.84 -7.26
CA ASN A 213 -28.57 -4.74 -8.05
C ASN A 213 -27.85 -6.05 -8.39
N PHE A 214 -26.58 -5.98 -8.83
CA PHE A 214 -25.80 -7.17 -9.16
C PHE A 214 -25.38 -7.97 -7.91
N ALA A 215 -25.17 -7.32 -6.77
CA ALA A 215 -24.80 -7.97 -5.51
C ALA A 215 -25.84 -8.99 -5.04
N VAL A 216 -27.13 -8.76 -5.31
CA VAL A 216 -28.23 -9.70 -5.02
C VAL A 216 -27.99 -11.06 -5.70
N LEU A 217 -27.32 -11.08 -6.85
CA LEU A 217 -26.95 -12.29 -7.57
C LEU A 217 -25.55 -12.80 -7.17
N TRP A 218 -24.56 -11.90 -7.11
CA TRP A 218 -23.16 -12.25 -6.90
C TRP A 218 -22.89 -12.81 -5.50
N VAL A 219 -23.46 -12.19 -4.46
CA VAL A 219 -23.17 -12.57 -3.07
C VAL A 219 -23.70 -13.97 -2.74
N PRO A 220 -24.96 -14.34 -3.07
CA PRO A 220 -25.42 -15.72 -2.86
C PRO A 220 -24.65 -16.73 -3.71
N PHE A 221 -24.28 -16.39 -4.94
CA PHE A 221 -23.44 -17.24 -5.78
C PHE A 221 -22.08 -17.52 -5.13
N CYS A 222 -21.42 -16.48 -4.58
CA CYS A 222 -20.16 -16.63 -3.87
C CYS A 222 -20.29 -17.53 -2.63
N ARG A 223 -21.35 -17.34 -1.85
CA ARG A 223 -21.64 -18.15 -0.65
C ARG A 223 -21.94 -19.61 -0.99
N LYS A 224 -22.76 -19.85 -2.03
CA LYS A 224 -23.16 -21.19 -2.49
C LYS A 224 -21.98 -22.03 -2.94
N TYR A 225 -21.04 -21.43 -3.67
CA TYR A 225 -19.94 -22.13 -4.34
C TYR A 225 -18.56 -21.85 -3.74
N CYS A 226 -18.48 -21.12 -2.63
CA CYS A 226 -17.24 -20.72 -1.96
C CYS A 226 -16.22 -20.11 -2.94
N VAL A 227 -16.68 -19.16 -3.75
CA VAL A 227 -15.90 -18.54 -4.83
C VAL A 227 -14.72 -17.74 -4.27
N GLU A 228 -13.51 -17.97 -4.78
CA GLU A 228 -12.35 -17.12 -4.52
C GLU A 228 -11.56 -16.84 -5.82
N PRO A 229 -11.08 -15.61 -6.06
CA PRO A 229 -11.27 -14.40 -5.25
C PRO A 229 -12.72 -13.86 -5.29
N ARG A 230 -13.07 -12.96 -4.35
CA ARG A 230 -14.43 -12.37 -4.26
C ARG A 230 -14.66 -11.22 -5.25
N SER A 231 -13.62 -10.75 -5.93
CA SER A 231 -13.73 -9.80 -7.06
C SER A 231 -14.14 -10.53 -8.35
N PRO A 232 -15.28 -10.19 -8.98
CA PRO A 232 -15.75 -10.89 -10.17
C PRO A 232 -14.83 -10.70 -11.39
N GLU A 233 -14.25 -9.51 -11.61
CA GLU A 233 -13.28 -9.29 -12.71
C GLU A 233 -12.10 -10.25 -12.60
N ASN A 234 -11.52 -10.34 -11.39
CA ASN A 234 -10.37 -11.18 -11.14
C ASN A 234 -10.75 -12.66 -11.21
N TYR A 235 -11.90 -13.05 -10.64
CA TYR A 235 -12.39 -14.43 -10.66
C TYR A 235 -12.63 -14.95 -12.08
N PHE A 236 -13.35 -14.18 -12.92
CA PHE A 236 -13.64 -14.57 -14.30
C PHE A 236 -12.43 -14.40 -15.25
N GLY A 237 -11.46 -13.58 -14.86
CA GLY A 237 -10.18 -13.40 -15.57
C GLY A 237 -9.17 -14.54 -15.37
N MET A 238 -9.33 -15.38 -14.33
CA MET A 238 -8.41 -16.50 -14.07
C MET A 238 -8.48 -17.57 -15.16
N LYS A 239 -7.31 -17.97 -15.68
CA LYS A 239 -7.17 -19.00 -16.73
C LYS A 239 -7.49 -20.42 -16.24
N THR A 240 -7.32 -20.69 -14.95
CA THR A 240 -7.50 -22.01 -14.36
C THR A 240 -8.28 -21.85 -13.07
N GLN A 241 -9.47 -22.45 -13.01
CA GLN A 241 -10.30 -22.38 -11.82
C GLN A 241 -10.19 -23.69 -11.04
N PRO A 242 -9.79 -23.64 -9.75
CA PRO A 242 -9.85 -24.81 -8.89
C PRO A 242 -11.32 -25.08 -8.52
N TYR A 243 -12.00 -25.93 -9.29
CA TYR A 243 -13.31 -26.44 -8.90
C TYR A 243 -13.14 -27.72 -8.06
N ALA A 244 -13.51 -27.66 -6.78
CA ALA A 244 -13.45 -28.78 -5.85
C ALA A 244 -14.82 -29.41 -5.55
N GLY A 245 -15.87 -29.04 -6.29
CA GLY A 245 -17.25 -29.44 -6.00
C GLY A 245 -17.71 -30.73 -6.70
N SER A 246 -18.76 -31.35 -6.17
CA SER A 246 -19.36 -32.59 -6.69
C SER A 246 -20.50 -32.36 -7.71
N MET A 247 -20.90 -31.11 -7.97
CA MET A 247 -22.06 -30.73 -8.79
C MET A 247 -21.65 -29.89 -10.01
N ALA A 248 -20.74 -30.41 -10.81
CA ALA A 248 -20.14 -29.68 -11.94
C ALA A 248 -21.19 -29.13 -12.92
N GLY A 249 -22.29 -29.86 -13.16
CA GLY A 249 -23.33 -29.46 -14.11
C GLY A 249 -24.14 -28.22 -13.69
N GLU A 250 -24.58 -28.16 -12.43
CA GLU A 250 -25.31 -27.01 -11.89
C GLU A 250 -24.39 -25.80 -11.78
N PHE A 251 -23.20 -25.99 -11.20
CA PHE A 251 -22.19 -24.96 -11.11
C PHE A 251 -21.86 -24.36 -12.48
N MET A 252 -21.64 -25.17 -13.51
CA MET A 252 -21.33 -24.64 -14.86
C MET A 252 -22.49 -23.82 -15.46
N ARG A 253 -23.75 -24.18 -15.19
CA ARG A 253 -24.91 -23.40 -15.66
C ARG A 253 -24.97 -22.06 -14.92
N ASP A 254 -24.91 -22.10 -13.60
CA ASP A 254 -24.96 -20.92 -12.74
C ASP A 254 -23.81 -19.97 -13.06
N HIS A 255 -22.59 -20.52 -13.16
CA HIS A 255 -21.37 -19.79 -13.52
C HIS A 255 -21.51 -19.07 -14.87
N ARG A 256 -21.99 -19.75 -15.93
CA ARG A 256 -22.19 -19.11 -17.23
C ARG A 256 -23.21 -17.99 -17.18
N ARG A 257 -24.28 -18.15 -16.40
CA ARG A 257 -25.31 -17.13 -16.23
C ARG A 257 -24.76 -15.92 -15.48
N VAL A 258 -24.14 -16.12 -14.32
CA VAL A 258 -23.56 -15.04 -13.51
C VAL A 258 -22.47 -14.29 -14.28
N ARG A 259 -21.65 -15.00 -15.08
CA ARG A 259 -20.66 -14.37 -15.96
C ARG A 259 -21.32 -13.46 -16.99
N ARG A 260 -22.42 -13.89 -17.63
CA ARG A 260 -23.16 -13.05 -18.58
C ARG A 260 -23.72 -11.80 -17.91
N GLU A 261 -24.36 -11.95 -16.75
CA GLU A 261 -24.92 -10.82 -15.98
C GLU A 261 -23.82 -9.84 -15.55
N TYR A 262 -22.62 -10.34 -15.25
CA TYR A 262 -21.45 -9.53 -14.97
C TYR A 262 -20.95 -8.78 -16.21
N ASP A 263 -20.86 -9.45 -17.36
CA ASP A 263 -20.49 -8.80 -18.62
C ASP A 263 -21.50 -7.70 -19.01
N GLU A 264 -22.80 -7.92 -18.75
CA GLU A 264 -23.85 -6.91 -18.93
C GLU A 264 -23.72 -5.75 -17.94
N LEU A 265 -23.39 -6.02 -16.67
CA LEU A 265 -23.07 -4.98 -15.68
C LEU A 265 -21.93 -4.09 -16.18
N LYS A 266 -20.85 -4.67 -16.71
CA LYS A 266 -19.72 -3.89 -17.25
C LYS A 266 -20.16 -2.93 -18.34
N VAL A 267 -20.98 -3.41 -19.29
CA VAL A 267 -21.53 -2.57 -20.36
C VAL A 267 -22.41 -1.45 -19.79
N ARG A 268 -23.28 -1.75 -18.81
CA ARG A 268 -24.11 -0.72 -18.15
C ARG A 268 -23.24 0.34 -17.49
N VAL A 269 -22.27 -0.06 -16.69
CA VAL A 269 -21.32 0.84 -15.99
C VAL A 269 -20.54 1.71 -16.96
N ASP A 270 -20.00 1.13 -18.04
CA ASP A 270 -19.27 1.87 -19.07
C ASP A 270 -20.17 2.90 -19.79
N SER A 271 -21.44 2.56 -20.01
CA SER A 271 -22.42 3.42 -20.67
C SER A 271 -22.99 4.55 -19.79
N LEU A 272 -22.90 4.45 -18.45
CA LEU A 272 -23.51 5.39 -17.50
C LEU A 272 -23.18 6.86 -17.81
N SER A 273 -21.91 7.15 -18.10
CA SER A 273 -21.47 8.52 -18.42
C SER A 273 -22.25 9.13 -19.59
N THR A 274 -22.54 8.32 -20.61
CA THR A 274 -23.30 8.74 -21.79
C THR A 274 -24.80 8.79 -21.52
N THR A 275 -25.35 7.82 -20.79
CA THR A 275 -26.77 7.76 -20.43
C THR A 275 -27.17 8.94 -19.56
N ILE A 276 -26.37 9.26 -18.53
CA ILE A 276 -26.62 10.40 -17.63
C ILE A 276 -26.59 11.72 -18.42
N ARG A 277 -25.66 11.85 -19.37
CA ARG A 277 -25.57 13.03 -20.24
C ARG A 277 -26.81 13.19 -21.12
N GLN A 278 -27.21 12.14 -21.83
CA GLN A 278 -28.40 12.16 -22.70
C GLN A 278 -29.67 12.46 -21.89
N ARG A 279 -29.84 11.83 -20.72
CA ARG A 279 -30.95 12.09 -19.81
C ARG A 279 -30.97 13.55 -19.38
N SER A 280 -29.82 14.08 -18.96
CA SER A 280 -29.70 15.49 -18.53
C SER A 280 -30.00 16.46 -19.67
N ASP A 281 -29.53 16.18 -20.89
CA ASP A 281 -29.84 16.98 -22.08
C ASP A 281 -31.34 16.98 -22.38
N ALA A 282 -32.04 15.85 -22.20
CA ALA A 282 -33.49 15.76 -22.40
C ALA A 282 -34.28 16.59 -21.37
N TYR A 283 -33.94 16.50 -20.08
CA TYR A 283 -34.57 17.32 -19.03
C TYR A 283 -34.26 18.81 -19.16
N ASN A 284 -33.03 19.17 -19.54
CA ASN A 284 -32.65 20.56 -19.78
C ASN A 284 -33.35 21.14 -21.01
N SER A 285 -33.67 20.32 -22.01
CA SER A 285 -34.41 20.76 -23.21
C SER A 285 -35.91 20.94 -22.94
N SER A 286 -36.48 20.17 -22.02
CA SER A 286 -37.90 20.28 -21.63
C SER A 286 -38.15 21.40 -20.61
N THR A 287 -37.15 21.74 -19.79
CA THR A 287 -37.25 22.79 -18.78
C THR A 287 -36.89 24.15 -19.37
N LYS A 288 -37.84 25.08 -19.48
CA LYS A 288 -37.58 26.48 -19.92
C LYS A 288 -36.87 27.27 -18.79
N GLY A 289 -35.60 26.99 -18.56
CA GLY A 289 -34.77 27.64 -17.52
C GLY A 289 -33.70 28.58 -18.07
N ASP A 290 -33.04 29.29 -17.15
CA ASP A 290 -32.04 30.39 -17.30
C ASP A 290 -30.72 30.03 -18.04
N GLY A 291 -30.71 29.04 -18.94
CA GLY A 291 -29.52 28.63 -19.70
C GLY A 291 -28.51 27.79 -18.91
N VAL A 292 -28.78 27.52 -17.63
CA VAL A 292 -27.95 26.65 -16.77
C VAL A 292 -28.32 25.17 -17.02
N ARG A 293 -27.34 24.35 -17.40
CA ARG A 293 -27.53 22.92 -17.71
C ARG A 293 -27.29 22.06 -16.48
N ALA A 294 -28.37 21.68 -15.80
CA ALA A 294 -28.30 20.83 -14.62
C ALA A 294 -27.98 19.37 -14.96
N THR A 295 -27.37 18.65 -14.01
CA THR A 295 -27.22 17.20 -14.08
C THR A 295 -28.39 16.56 -13.35
N TRP A 296 -29.15 15.71 -14.06
CA TRP A 296 -30.41 15.17 -13.57
C TRP A 296 -30.28 13.71 -13.17
N MET A 297 -30.88 13.36 -12.03
CA MET A 297 -31.04 11.99 -11.55
C MET A 297 -32.16 11.27 -12.28
N ALA A 298 -32.23 9.94 -12.14
CA ALA A 298 -33.26 9.12 -12.77
C ALA A 298 -34.69 9.42 -12.27
N ASP A 299 -34.82 9.94 -11.04
CA ASP A 299 -36.10 10.34 -10.44
C ASP A 299 -36.58 11.73 -10.87
N GLY A 300 -35.82 12.42 -11.72
CA GLY A 300 -36.13 13.77 -12.18
C GLY A 300 -35.76 14.86 -11.18
N THR A 301 -34.95 14.58 -10.17
CA THR A 301 -34.35 15.61 -9.29
C THR A 301 -32.97 16.04 -9.80
N GLN A 302 -32.51 17.22 -9.36
CA GLN A 302 -31.17 17.72 -9.69
C GLN A 302 -30.13 17.12 -8.74
N TRP A 303 -28.98 16.71 -9.29
CA TRP A 303 -27.90 16.16 -8.48
C TRP A 303 -27.30 17.24 -7.56
N PRO A 304 -27.22 17.04 -6.24
CA PRO A 304 -26.66 18.04 -5.32
C PRO A 304 -25.13 18.18 -5.41
N GLY A 305 -24.43 17.21 -6.01
CA GLY A 305 -22.98 17.19 -6.12
C GLY A 305 -22.44 17.91 -7.36
N THR A 306 -21.34 17.38 -7.89
CA THR A 306 -20.68 17.90 -9.09
C THR A 306 -21.48 17.59 -10.36
N TRP A 307 -21.76 18.63 -11.14
CA TRP A 307 -22.42 18.50 -12.44
C TRP A 307 -21.44 18.21 -13.58
N ILE A 308 -21.95 17.64 -14.67
CA ILE A 308 -21.20 17.41 -15.92
C ILE A 308 -20.67 18.75 -16.45
N GLU A 309 -21.56 19.73 -16.59
CA GLU A 309 -21.21 21.13 -16.85
C GLU A 309 -21.10 21.84 -15.50
N GLN A 310 -19.88 22.01 -15.01
CA GLN A 310 -19.61 22.55 -13.68
C GLN A 310 -20.04 24.03 -13.60
N VAL A 311 -20.85 24.34 -12.59
CA VAL A 311 -21.30 25.69 -12.27
C VAL A 311 -21.04 26.02 -10.80
N GLU A 312 -21.31 27.26 -10.40
CA GLU A 312 -21.22 27.65 -8.99
C GLU A 312 -22.14 26.77 -8.13
N ASN A 313 -21.66 26.36 -6.95
CA ASN A 313 -22.30 25.38 -6.05
C ASN A 313 -22.43 23.94 -6.55
N HIS A 314 -22.00 23.62 -7.79
CA HIS A 314 -22.03 22.26 -8.36
C HIS A 314 -20.74 21.90 -9.13
N ARG A 315 -19.59 22.26 -8.56
CA ARG A 315 -18.25 21.95 -9.11
C ARG A 315 -17.46 21.07 -8.15
N ARG A 316 -16.44 20.37 -8.64
CA ARG A 316 -15.64 19.40 -7.85
C ARG A 316 -15.08 19.94 -6.53
N GLY A 317 -14.80 21.24 -6.45
CA GLY A 317 -14.31 21.93 -5.24
C GLY A 317 -15.38 22.72 -4.48
N GLN A 318 -16.64 22.68 -4.90
CA GLN A 318 -17.75 23.41 -4.30
C GLN A 318 -19.08 22.69 -4.55
N HIS A 319 -19.52 21.90 -3.57
CA HIS A 319 -20.82 21.24 -3.56
C HIS A 319 -21.20 20.87 -2.12
N ALA A 320 -22.49 20.64 -1.88
CA ALA A 320 -22.98 20.19 -0.57
C ALA A 320 -22.52 18.75 -0.25
N GLY A 321 -22.55 18.40 1.03
CA GLY A 321 -22.36 17.01 1.47
C GLY A 321 -23.53 16.12 1.07
N ILE A 322 -23.24 14.87 0.71
CA ILE A 322 -24.20 13.88 0.22
C ILE A 322 -23.99 12.59 1.02
N VAL A 323 -25.06 12.06 1.65
CA VAL A 323 -25.09 10.70 2.21
C VAL A 323 -26.30 10.00 1.66
N GLN A 324 -26.11 8.81 1.10
CA GLN A 324 -27.18 7.97 0.60
C GLN A 324 -26.95 6.53 1.05
N VAL A 325 -27.94 5.96 1.75
CA VAL A 325 -27.92 4.54 2.13
C VAL A 325 -28.52 3.75 0.97
N ILE A 326 -27.67 3.08 0.19
CA ILE A 326 -28.07 2.34 -1.02
C ILE A 326 -28.63 0.96 -0.63
N LEU A 327 -27.92 0.26 0.25
CA LEU A 327 -28.39 -0.98 0.86
C LEU A 327 -28.59 -0.72 2.34
N GLY A 328 -29.81 -0.90 2.84
CA GLY A 328 -30.14 -0.73 4.25
C GLY A 328 -29.49 -1.79 5.14
N HIS A 329 -29.52 -1.55 6.46
CA HIS A 329 -28.98 -2.51 7.41
C HIS A 329 -29.77 -3.83 7.38
N PRO A 330 -29.10 -5.00 7.20
CA PRO A 330 -29.80 -6.28 7.17
C PRO A 330 -30.36 -6.64 8.55
N SER A 331 -31.44 -7.44 8.58
CA SER A 331 -31.96 -8.01 9.82
C SER A 331 -30.96 -8.96 10.45
N CYS A 332 -30.96 -9.15 11.77
CA CYS A 332 -30.08 -10.11 12.46
C CYS A 332 -30.37 -11.60 12.13
N LYS A 333 -31.59 -11.93 11.71
CA LYS A 333 -31.97 -13.30 11.33
C LYS A 333 -31.58 -13.59 9.87
N PRO A 334 -30.99 -14.75 9.57
CA PRO A 334 -30.74 -15.22 8.19
C PRO A 334 -32.01 -15.20 7.34
N GLN A 335 -31.90 -14.75 6.09
CA GLN A 335 -32.98 -14.80 5.11
C GLN A 335 -32.54 -15.70 3.97
N LEU A 336 -33.18 -16.86 3.86
CA LEU A 336 -32.87 -17.82 2.81
C LEU A 336 -33.50 -17.38 1.48
N GLY A 337 -32.79 -17.65 0.38
CA GLY A 337 -33.23 -17.32 -0.96
C GLY A 337 -34.43 -18.15 -1.43
N SER A 338 -34.89 -17.85 -2.64
CA SER A 338 -35.97 -18.61 -3.28
C SER A 338 -35.41 -19.84 -4.02
N PRO A 339 -36.21 -20.92 -4.17
CA PRO A 339 -35.87 -22.03 -5.05
C PRO A 339 -35.88 -21.57 -6.51
N ALA A 340 -35.26 -22.36 -7.39
CA ALA A 340 -35.24 -22.08 -8.83
C ALA A 340 -36.68 -21.99 -9.38
N SER A 341 -36.95 -20.92 -10.15
CA SER A 341 -38.24 -20.67 -10.82
C SER A 341 -38.04 -20.44 -12.32
N SER A 342 -39.16 -20.26 -13.06
CA SER A 342 -39.11 -19.89 -14.49
C SER A 342 -38.35 -18.58 -14.72
N ASP A 343 -38.49 -17.63 -13.79
CA ASP A 343 -37.95 -16.28 -13.92
C ASP A 343 -36.52 -16.20 -13.33
N ASN A 344 -36.23 -17.01 -12.30
CA ASN A 344 -34.90 -17.16 -11.76
C ASN A 344 -34.48 -18.64 -11.66
N PRO A 345 -33.83 -19.20 -12.70
CA PRO A 345 -33.33 -20.58 -12.69
C PRO A 345 -32.30 -20.93 -11.60
N LEU A 346 -31.83 -19.95 -10.80
CA LEU A 346 -30.82 -20.17 -9.77
C LEU A 346 -31.51 -20.58 -8.46
N ASP A 347 -31.11 -21.72 -7.91
CA ASP A 347 -31.57 -22.17 -6.60
C ASP A 347 -30.70 -21.58 -5.49
N PHE A 348 -31.29 -20.68 -4.69
CA PHE A 348 -30.68 -20.11 -3.49
C PHE A 348 -31.44 -20.47 -2.20
N SER A 349 -32.28 -21.51 -2.24
CA SER A 349 -33.14 -21.93 -1.12
C SER A 349 -32.40 -22.23 0.18
N ASN A 350 -31.13 -22.63 0.11
CA ASN A 350 -30.29 -22.95 1.28
C ASN A 350 -29.18 -21.91 1.52
N VAL A 351 -29.28 -20.73 0.92
CA VAL A 351 -28.24 -19.70 0.99
C VAL A 351 -28.82 -18.43 1.59
N ASP A 352 -28.10 -17.84 2.54
CA ASP A 352 -28.45 -16.51 3.06
C ASP A 352 -28.25 -15.46 1.95
N THR A 353 -29.32 -14.77 1.58
CA THR A 353 -29.31 -13.76 0.52
C THR A 353 -29.21 -12.32 1.04
N ARG A 354 -29.08 -12.13 2.37
CA ARG A 354 -28.88 -10.80 2.94
C ARG A 354 -27.60 -10.16 2.42
N LEU A 355 -27.67 -8.84 2.22
CA LEU A 355 -26.53 -8.01 1.86
C LEU A 355 -26.17 -7.09 3.04
N PRO A 356 -24.88 -6.78 3.25
CA PRO A 356 -24.47 -5.82 4.27
C PRO A 356 -24.87 -4.40 3.84
N MET A 357 -24.91 -3.49 4.81
CA MET A 357 -25.22 -2.08 4.54
C MET A 357 -24.20 -1.48 3.57
N LEU A 358 -24.67 -0.71 2.59
CA LEU A 358 -23.83 0.04 1.64
C LEU A 358 -24.25 1.51 1.66
N VAL A 359 -23.32 2.38 2.03
CA VAL A 359 -23.53 3.83 2.13
C VAL A 359 -22.62 4.54 1.13
N TYR A 360 -23.22 5.33 0.25
CA TYR A 360 -22.51 6.26 -0.61
C TYR A 360 -22.40 7.61 0.08
N MET A 361 -21.21 8.20 0.05
CA MET A 361 -20.92 9.48 0.66
C MET A 361 -20.12 10.36 -0.28
N SER A 362 -20.38 11.67 -0.24
CA SER A 362 -19.48 12.69 -0.76
C SER A 362 -19.49 13.87 0.18
N ARG A 363 -18.34 14.22 0.74
CA ARG A 363 -18.21 15.30 1.73
C ARG A 363 -18.49 16.68 1.15
N GLU A 364 -18.89 17.63 1.99
CA GLU A 364 -19.03 19.02 1.56
C GLU A 364 -17.67 19.59 1.16
N LYS A 365 -17.65 20.36 0.07
CA LYS A 365 -16.50 21.13 -0.37
C LYS A 365 -16.90 22.57 -0.60
N ARG A 366 -16.05 23.51 -0.21
CA ARG A 366 -16.24 24.95 -0.45
C ARG A 366 -14.92 25.60 -0.89
N PRO A 367 -14.96 26.63 -1.74
CA PRO A 367 -13.78 27.39 -2.10
C PRO A 367 -13.13 28.00 -0.86
N GLY A 368 -11.79 27.97 -0.79
CA GLY A 368 -11.04 28.50 0.35
C GLY A 368 -10.83 27.51 1.51
N TYR A 369 -11.52 26.36 1.52
CA TYR A 369 -11.27 25.30 2.51
C TYR A 369 -10.36 24.22 1.92
N ASN A 370 -9.28 23.89 2.64
CA ASN A 370 -8.43 22.76 2.26
C ASN A 370 -9.09 21.46 2.71
N HIS A 371 -9.46 20.61 1.75
CA HIS A 371 -10.13 19.35 2.00
C HIS A 371 -9.19 18.19 2.38
N GLN A 372 -7.86 18.36 2.42
CA GLN A 372 -6.95 17.32 2.97
C GLN A 372 -6.99 15.96 2.24
N LYS A 373 -7.45 15.92 0.98
CA LYS A 373 -7.48 14.71 0.12
C LYS A 373 -8.06 13.49 0.88
N LYS A 374 -7.42 12.32 0.79
CA LYS A 374 -7.87 11.06 1.39
C LYS A 374 -8.04 11.14 2.91
N ALA A 375 -7.14 11.83 3.63
CA ALA A 375 -7.20 11.96 5.08
C ALA A 375 -8.53 12.59 5.54
N GLY A 376 -8.94 13.68 4.90
CA GLY A 376 -10.20 14.35 5.22
C GLY A 376 -11.42 13.51 4.85
N ALA A 377 -11.36 12.73 3.76
CA ALA A 377 -12.45 11.85 3.36
C ALA A 377 -12.66 10.74 4.42
N MET A 378 -11.58 10.12 4.88
CA MET A 378 -11.63 9.11 5.94
C MET A 378 -12.07 9.69 7.29
N ASN A 379 -11.69 10.92 7.62
CA ASN A 379 -12.15 11.59 8.85
C ASN A 379 -13.65 11.89 8.82
N VAL A 380 -14.20 12.35 7.69
CA VAL A 380 -15.64 12.55 7.53
C VAL A 380 -16.39 11.22 7.64
N MET A 381 -15.91 10.15 6.98
CA MET A 381 -16.49 8.81 7.13
C MET A 381 -16.43 8.31 8.59
N LEU A 382 -15.34 8.58 9.32
CA LEU A 382 -15.22 8.21 10.73
C LEU A 382 -16.28 8.87 11.61
N ARG A 383 -16.64 10.14 11.32
CA ARG A 383 -17.71 10.86 12.01
C ARG A 383 -19.10 10.31 11.65
N VAL A 384 -19.39 10.19 10.37
CA VAL A 384 -20.70 9.76 9.87
C VAL A 384 -21.01 8.31 10.25
N SER A 385 -20.04 7.39 10.09
CA SER A 385 -20.20 6.00 10.52
C SER A 385 -20.49 5.87 12.02
N ALA A 386 -19.98 6.78 12.86
CA ALA A 386 -20.24 6.76 14.30
C ALA A 386 -21.71 7.04 14.67
N LEU A 387 -22.49 7.63 13.77
CA LEU A 387 -23.93 7.82 13.93
C LEU A 387 -24.76 6.74 13.21
N LEU A 388 -24.24 6.15 12.14
CA LEU A 388 -24.97 5.16 11.34
C LEU A 388 -24.82 3.72 11.86
N SER A 389 -23.60 3.26 12.09
CA SER A 389 -23.29 1.87 12.47
C SER A 389 -22.52 1.76 13.79
N ASN A 390 -21.65 2.74 14.05
CA ASN A 390 -20.80 2.87 15.22
C ASN A 390 -19.97 1.61 15.55
N ALA A 391 -19.40 0.97 14.52
CA ALA A 391 -18.64 -0.26 14.70
C ALA A 391 -17.33 0.00 15.49
N PRO A 392 -16.93 -0.87 16.45
CA PRO A 392 -15.70 -0.68 17.22
C PRO A 392 -14.42 -0.80 16.38
N PHE A 393 -14.50 -1.42 15.20
CA PHE A 393 -13.39 -1.59 14.27
C PHE A 393 -13.69 -0.94 12.93
N VAL A 394 -12.65 -0.38 12.30
CA VAL A 394 -12.73 0.29 11.00
C VAL A 394 -11.65 -0.29 10.09
N VAL A 395 -12.03 -0.79 8.92
CA VAL A 395 -11.09 -1.26 7.89
C VAL A 395 -11.04 -0.24 6.78
N ASN A 396 -9.85 0.08 6.28
CA ASN A 396 -9.71 1.03 5.19
C ASN A 396 -9.17 0.37 3.90
N PHE A 397 -9.69 0.80 2.76
CA PHE A 397 -9.33 0.33 1.42
C PHE A 397 -9.18 1.50 0.45
N ASP A 398 -8.28 1.29 -0.51
CA ASP A 398 -8.25 2.05 -1.76
C ASP A 398 -9.23 1.44 -2.77
N GLY A 399 -9.75 2.26 -3.69
CA GLY A 399 -10.70 1.82 -4.71
C GLY A 399 -10.17 0.73 -5.66
N ASP A 400 -8.85 0.53 -5.71
CA ASP A 400 -8.15 -0.45 -6.54
C ASP A 400 -7.71 -1.72 -5.78
N HIS A 401 -8.08 -1.88 -4.50
CA HIS A 401 -7.76 -3.04 -3.67
C HIS A 401 -9.00 -3.84 -3.31
N TYR A 402 -9.01 -5.13 -3.65
CA TYR A 402 -10.14 -6.03 -3.42
C TYR A 402 -9.82 -7.15 -2.43
N ILE A 403 -10.88 -7.79 -1.93
CA ILE A 403 -10.79 -8.95 -1.03
C ILE A 403 -10.53 -10.22 -1.85
N ASN A 404 -9.33 -10.77 -1.69
CA ASN A 404 -8.90 -11.97 -2.38
C ASN A 404 -9.26 -13.23 -1.58
N ASN A 405 -9.06 -13.21 -0.26
CA ASN A 405 -9.46 -14.29 0.64
C ASN A 405 -10.70 -13.86 1.43
N SER A 406 -11.75 -14.67 1.38
CA SER A 406 -13.04 -14.38 2.01
C SER A 406 -13.02 -14.28 3.53
N GLN A 407 -12.01 -14.86 4.18
CA GLN A 407 -11.80 -14.80 5.63
C GLN A 407 -10.98 -13.58 6.08
N ALA A 408 -10.72 -12.62 5.18
CA ALA A 408 -9.89 -11.45 5.46
C ALA A 408 -10.40 -10.55 6.59
N LEU A 409 -11.71 -10.55 6.88
CA LEU A 409 -12.30 -9.79 7.99
C LEU A 409 -12.25 -10.55 9.33
N CYS A 410 -12.19 -11.89 9.31
CA CYS A 410 -12.03 -12.73 10.49
C CYS A 410 -10.58 -12.77 10.99
N ALA A 411 -9.62 -12.85 10.07
CA ALA A 411 -8.19 -12.90 10.38
C ALA A 411 -7.67 -11.81 11.35
N PRO A 412 -7.99 -10.52 11.20
CA PRO A 412 -7.50 -9.48 12.10
C PRO A 412 -8.17 -9.55 13.48
N MET A 413 -9.38 -10.11 13.59
CA MET A 413 -10.07 -10.31 14.87
C MET A 413 -9.29 -11.25 15.80
N CYS A 414 -8.57 -12.22 15.25
CA CYS A 414 -7.66 -13.07 16.00
C CYS A 414 -6.62 -12.27 16.80
N PHE A 415 -6.19 -11.11 16.29
CA PHE A 415 -5.24 -10.25 17.00
C PHE A 415 -5.94 -9.24 17.91
N MET A 416 -7.08 -8.69 17.48
CA MET A 416 -7.81 -7.65 18.23
C MET A 416 -8.50 -8.20 19.48
N LEU A 417 -8.91 -9.47 19.45
CA LEU A 417 -9.64 -10.16 20.52
C LEU A 417 -8.75 -11.09 21.34
N ASP A 418 -7.45 -11.22 21.01
CA ASP A 418 -6.55 -12.10 21.76
C ASP A 418 -6.47 -11.66 23.24
N PRO A 419 -6.71 -12.57 24.19
CA PRO A 419 -6.74 -12.23 25.62
C PRO A 419 -5.43 -11.64 26.17
N ARG A 420 -4.28 -11.89 25.52
CA ARG A 420 -2.96 -11.48 26.05
C ARG A 420 -2.66 -10.01 25.80
N ASP A 421 -2.90 -9.53 24.57
CA ASP A 421 -2.49 -8.17 24.15
C ASP A 421 -3.47 -7.50 23.17
N GLY A 422 -4.62 -8.11 22.88
CA GLY A 422 -5.56 -7.60 21.88
C GLY A 422 -6.09 -6.20 22.21
N GLN A 423 -6.33 -5.92 23.49
CA GLN A 423 -6.80 -4.61 23.96
C GLN A 423 -5.77 -3.47 23.78
N ASN A 424 -4.48 -3.78 23.63
CA ASN A 424 -3.43 -2.79 23.37
C ASN A 424 -3.08 -2.67 21.88
N THR A 425 -3.77 -3.42 21.01
CA THR A 425 -3.59 -3.35 19.57
C THR A 425 -4.48 -2.25 18.99
N ALA A 426 -3.85 -1.23 18.39
CA ALA A 426 -4.55 -0.16 17.69
C ALA A 426 -4.94 -0.57 16.28
N PHE A 427 -4.06 -1.28 15.56
CA PHE A 427 -4.35 -1.71 14.20
C PHE A 427 -3.62 -2.98 13.79
N VAL A 428 -4.22 -3.69 12.83
CA VAL A 428 -3.68 -4.88 12.16
C VAL A 428 -3.47 -4.55 10.69
N GLN A 429 -2.22 -4.54 10.23
CA GLN A 429 -1.82 -4.26 8.85
C GLN A 429 -1.66 -5.58 8.08
N PHE A 430 -2.21 -5.63 6.87
CA PHE A 430 -1.97 -6.72 5.93
C PHE A 430 -0.86 -6.38 4.91
N PRO A 431 -0.15 -7.38 4.37
CA PRO A 431 0.72 -7.19 3.22
C PRO A 431 -0.08 -6.73 1.99
N GLN A 432 0.36 -5.64 1.35
CA GLN A 432 -0.16 -5.28 0.03
C GLN A 432 0.48 -6.19 -1.02
N ARG A 433 -0.36 -6.79 -1.86
CA ARG A 433 0.05 -7.65 -2.97
C ARG A 433 -0.59 -7.13 -4.24
N PHE A 434 0.14 -7.22 -5.35
CA PHE A 434 -0.30 -6.63 -6.60
C PHE A 434 -0.48 -7.68 -7.69
N ASP A 435 -1.50 -7.46 -8.51
CA ASP A 435 -1.77 -8.16 -9.76
C ASP A 435 -1.07 -7.50 -10.93
N ASP A 436 -1.01 -8.22 -12.04
CA ASP A 436 -0.50 -7.76 -13.35
C ASP A 436 0.90 -7.13 -13.33
N VAL A 437 1.70 -7.50 -12.33
CA VAL A 437 3.12 -7.16 -12.32
C VAL A 437 3.83 -7.94 -13.42
N ASP A 438 4.61 -7.22 -14.24
CA ASP A 438 5.45 -7.82 -15.27
C ASP A 438 6.24 -9.02 -14.72
N PRO A 439 6.31 -10.17 -15.44
CA PRO A 439 7.00 -11.36 -14.94
C PRO A 439 8.47 -11.14 -14.58
N THR A 440 9.13 -10.14 -15.17
CA THR A 440 10.51 -9.76 -14.83
C THR A 440 10.61 -8.71 -13.72
N ASP A 441 9.47 -8.22 -13.23
CA ASP A 441 9.29 -7.21 -12.18
C ASP A 441 10.33 -6.07 -12.26
N ARG A 442 10.48 -5.50 -13.45
CA ARG A 442 11.56 -4.53 -13.75
C ARG A 442 11.48 -3.27 -12.90
N TYR A 443 10.26 -2.88 -12.50
CA TYR A 443 10.00 -1.71 -11.67
C TYR A 443 10.00 -2.04 -10.16
N ALA A 444 10.23 -3.31 -9.80
CA ALA A 444 10.22 -3.81 -8.43
C ALA A 444 8.91 -3.46 -7.68
N ASN A 445 7.77 -3.58 -8.37
CA ASN A 445 6.46 -3.18 -7.86
C ASN A 445 5.99 -4.06 -6.70
N HIS A 446 6.41 -5.33 -6.64
CA HIS A 446 6.06 -6.19 -5.50
C HIS A 446 6.66 -5.70 -4.17
N ASN A 447 7.73 -4.90 -4.22
CA ASN A 447 8.43 -4.34 -3.05
C ASN A 447 8.67 -5.37 -1.92
N ARG A 448 9.02 -6.61 -2.27
CA ARG A 448 9.08 -7.75 -1.31
C ARG A 448 10.05 -7.51 -0.15
N VAL A 449 11.14 -6.78 -0.36
CA VAL A 449 12.10 -6.47 0.72
C VAL A 449 11.43 -5.68 1.85
N PHE A 450 10.51 -4.78 1.51
CA PHE A 450 9.78 -3.98 2.47
C PHE A 450 8.69 -4.81 3.19
N PHE A 451 7.80 -5.45 2.42
CA PHE A 451 6.67 -6.21 2.99
C PHE A 451 7.11 -7.51 3.68
N ASP A 452 8.04 -8.27 3.09
CA ASP A 452 8.46 -9.59 3.58
C ASP A 452 9.75 -9.56 4.41
N GLY A 453 10.36 -8.38 4.59
CA GLY A 453 11.57 -8.21 5.40
C GLY A 453 11.37 -7.17 6.48
N THR A 454 11.19 -5.91 6.08
CA THR A 454 11.08 -4.79 7.02
C THR A 454 9.82 -4.90 7.88
N MET A 455 8.63 -5.16 7.32
CA MET A 455 7.39 -5.21 8.12
C MET A 455 7.38 -6.35 9.14
N LEU A 456 7.87 -7.54 8.76
CA LEU A 456 8.04 -8.67 9.70
C LEU A 456 9.04 -8.36 10.81
N SER A 457 10.06 -7.54 10.53
CA SER A 457 11.00 -7.06 11.53
C SER A 457 10.35 -6.11 12.54
N LEU A 458 9.56 -5.16 12.06
CA LEU A 458 8.83 -4.23 12.93
C LEU A 458 7.77 -4.94 13.77
N ASN A 459 7.18 -6.03 13.24
CA ASN A 459 6.24 -6.87 13.97
C ASN A 459 6.83 -7.48 15.25
N GLY A 460 8.15 -7.71 15.28
CA GLY A 460 8.89 -8.17 16.46
C GLY A 460 9.21 -7.09 17.49
N LEU A 461 8.88 -5.82 17.20
CA LEU A 461 9.08 -4.66 18.08
C LEU A 461 7.72 -4.19 18.64
N GLN A 462 7.32 -2.96 18.28
CA GLN A 462 6.02 -2.38 18.66
C GLN A 462 4.92 -2.67 17.61
N GLY A 463 5.31 -3.04 16.39
CA GLY A 463 4.41 -3.38 15.30
C GLY A 463 4.74 -2.69 13.96
N PRO A 464 4.14 -3.14 12.84
CA PRO A 464 4.31 -2.51 11.53
C PRO A 464 3.74 -1.08 11.49
N SER A 465 4.26 -0.25 10.59
CA SER A 465 3.65 1.05 10.26
C SER A 465 2.35 0.84 9.46
N TYR A 466 1.44 1.82 9.52
CA TYR A 466 0.28 1.88 8.63
C TYR A 466 0.72 2.35 7.24
N LEU A 467 0.20 1.69 6.19
CA LEU A 467 0.63 1.85 4.78
C LEU A 467 -0.50 2.27 3.83
N GLY A 468 -1.60 2.82 4.36
CA GLY A 468 -2.63 3.47 3.53
C GLY A 468 -3.80 2.59 3.09
N THR A 469 -3.70 1.26 3.14
CA THR A 469 -4.79 0.35 2.73
C THR A 469 -4.65 -1.03 3.41
N GLY A 470 -5.74 -1.80 3.43
CA GLY A 470 -5.78 -3.15 3.98
C GLY A 470 -5.43 -3.19 5.47
N THR A 471 -5.95 -2.25 6.25
CA THR A 471 -5.65 -2.12 7.68
C THR A 471 -6.93 -2.07 8.49
N MET A 472 -7.04 -2.92 9.51
CA MET A 472 -8.11 -2.85 10.50
C MET A 472 -7.65 -2.04 11.70
N PHE A 473 -8.33 -0.93 11.98
CA PHE A 473 -8.13 -0.06 13.13
C PHE A 473 -9.16 -0.33 14.22
N ARG A 474 -8.75 -0.11 15.46
CA ARG A 474 -9.64 0.10 16.59
C ARG A 474 -10.11 1.55 16.57
N ARG A 475 -11.42 1.78 16.53
CA ARG A 475 -12.05 3.11 16.42
C ARG A 475 -11.57 4.08 17.49
N VAL A 476 -11.46 3.65 18.74
CA VAL A 476 -10.98 4.51 19.84
C VAL A 476 -9.53 4.98 19.67
N ALA A 477 -8.67 4.20 19.00
CA ALA A 477 -7.31 4.61 18.70
C ALA A 477 -7.30 5.72 17.62
N LEU A 478 -8.23 5.65 16.65
CA LEU A 478 -8.44 6.73 15.67
C LEU A 478 -8.91 8.02 16.37
N TYR A 479 -9.75 7.93 17.39
CA TYR A 479 -10.14 9.09 18.21
C TYR A 479 -9.01 9.68 19.07
N GLY A 480 -7.79 9.13 19.01
CA GLY A 480 -6.63 9.66 19.72
C GLY A 480 -6.57 9.26 21.20
N MET A 481 -7.40 8.29 21.61
CA MET A 481 -7.41 7.79 22.98
C MET A 481 -6.19 6.91 23.26
N GLU A 482 -5.70 6.91 24.50
CA GLU A 482 -4.58 6.06 24.92
C GLU A 482 -5.01 4.60 25.17
N PRO A 483 -4.11 3.61 25.02
CA PRO A 483 -4.48 2.22 25.26
C PRO A 483 -4.79 1.95 26.75
N PRO A 484 -5.61 0.94 27.06
CA PRO A 484 -6.00 0.59 28.43
C PRO A 484 -4.83 0.49 29.40
N ARG A 485 -3.68 -0.06 28.97
CA ARG A 485 -2.46 -0.17 29.79
C ARG A 485 -1.96 1.15 30.40
N TYR A 486 -2.28 2.29 29.80
CA TYR A 486 -1.83 3.61 30.28
C TYR A 486 -2.97 4.46 30.88
N ARG A 487 -4.21 3.95 30.96
CA ARG A 487 -5.36 4.67 31.54
C ARG A 487 -6.05 3.85 32.64
N ALA A 488 -6.42 4.49 33.75
CA ALA A 488 -6.96 3.85 34.94
C ALA A 488 -8.52 3.88 35.05
N GLU A 489 -9.23 3.68 33.94
CA GLU A 489 -10.72 3.64 33.83
C GLU A 489 -11.51 4.98 33.74
N ASN A 490 -12.68 4.87 33.10
CA ASN A 490 -13.69 5.84 32.64
C ASN A 490 -13.24 6.91 31.63
N ILE A 491 -13.71 6.77 30.37
CA ILE A 491 -13.61 7.80 29.34
C ILE A 491 -14.46 9.00 29.76
N LYS A 492 -13.85 9.99 30.42
CA LYS A 492 -14.50 11.28 30.68
C LYS A 492 -14.48 12.09 29.40
N LEU A 493 -15.59 12.06 28.67
CA LEU A 493 -15.81 12.85 27.46
C LEU A 493 -16.37 14.26 27.79
N ALA A 494 -16.77 14.49 29.04
CA ALA A 494 -17.27 15.78 29.51
C ALA A 494 -16.18 16.88 29.38
N GLY A 495 -16.49 17.93 28.61
CA GLY A 495 -15.61 19.08 28.37
C GLY A 495 -14.74 19.04 27.10
N LYS A 496 -14.85 17.99 26.27
CA LYS A 496 -14.05 17.82 25.04
C LYS A 496 -14.70 18.32 23.74
N VAL A 497 -15.71 19.20 23.81
CA VAL A 497 -16.36 19.80 22.62
C VAL A 497 -15.32 20.47 21.71
N ASN A 498 -14.33 21.15 22.31
CA ASN A 498 -13.24 21.79 21.57
C ASN A 498 -12.29 20.80 20.87
N GLU A 499 -12.31 19.51 21.21
CA GLU A 499 -11.43 18.50 20.60
C GLU A 499 -12.12 17.80 19.42
N PHE A 500 -13.41 17.43 19.58
CA PHE A 500 -14.14 16.58 18.64
C PHE A 500 -15.14 17.31 17.74
N GLY A 501 -15.44 18.58 18.03
CA GLY A 501 -16.38 19.41 17.28
C GLY A 501 -17.71 19.65 18.01
N SER A 502 -18.63 20.34 17.35
CA SER A 502 -19.87 20.86 17.96
C SER A 502 -21.01 19.84 18.10
N SER A 503 -20.96 18.69 17.42
CA SER A 503 -22.05 17.71 17.45
C SER A 503 -22.07 16.90 18.75
N THR A 504 -23.09 17.13 19.57
CA THR A 504 -23.31 16.40 20.83
C THR A 504 -23.72 14.96 20.58
N SER A 505 -24.53 14.68 19.56
CA SER A 505 -24.92 13.32 19.15
C SER A 505 -23.69 12.46 18.84
N PHE A 506 -22.73 13.01 18.08
CA PHE A 506 -21.48 12.32 17.75
C PHE A 506 -20.60 12.09 18.99
N ILE A 507 -20.43 13.09 19.83
CA ILE A 507 -19.66 12.96 21.07
C ILE A 507 -20.28 11.87 21.96
N ASN A 508 -21.61 11.88 22.12
CA ASN A 508 -22.31 10.91 22.95
C ASN A 508 -22.27 9.48 22.39
N SER A 509 -22.03 9.27 21.10
CA SER A 509 -21.91 7.92 20.51
C SER A 509 -20.52 7.29 20.73
N MET A 510 -19.49 8.07 21.05
CA MET A 510 -18.12 7.57 21.20
C MET A 510 -17.92 6.53 22.33
N PRO A 511 -18.50 6.69 23.55
CA PRO A 511 -18.36 5.69 24.61
C PRO A 511 -19.00 4.36 24.23
N ASP A 512 -20.14 4.38 23.54
CA ASP A 512 -20.84 3.18 23.08
C ASP A 512 -19.97 2.37 22.11
N GLY A 513 -19.32 3.04 21.16
CA GLY A 513 -18.39 2.42 20.21
C GLY A 513 -17.10 1.89 20.88
N ALA A 514 -16.80 2.33 22.11
CA ALA A 514 -15.66 1.85 22.89
C ALA A 514 -15.96 0.58 23.71
N ILE A 515 -17.22 0.31 24.05
CA ILE A 515 -17.62 -0.71 25.02
C ILE A 515 -17.95 -2.08 24.39
N GLN A 516 -17.87 -2.26 23.06
CA GLN A 516 -18.10 -3.55 22.36
C GLN A 516 -19.50 -4.18 22.56
N GLU A 517 -20.37 -3.64 23.42
CA GLU A 517 -21.66 -4.25 23.77
C GLU A 517 -22.79 -3.96 22.77
N ARG A 518 -22.62 -2.97 21.87
CA ARG A 518 -23.70 -2.57 20.96
C ARG A 518 -23.61 -3.35 19.64
N SER A 519 -24.70 -4.05 19.28
CA SER A 519 -24.94 -4.50 17.91
C SER A 519 -25.01 -3.29 16.99
N ILE A 520 -24.61 -3.43 15.72
CA ILE A 520 -24.87 -2.42 14.70
C ILE A 520 -26.39 -2.30 14.58
N THR A 521 -26.97 -1.35 15.31
CA THR A 521 -28.43 -1.18 15.36
C THR A 521 -28.88 -0.55 14.05
N PRO A 522 -29.94 -1.05 13.39
CA PRO A 522 -30.51 -0.38 12.24
C PRO A 522 -30.98 1.00 12.66
N VAL A 523 -30.35 2.04 12.13
CA VAL A 523 -30.79 3.42 12.36
C VAL A 523 -31.83 3.76 11.28
N LEU A 524 -33.05 4.06 11.72
CA LEU A 524 -34.01 4.77 10.88
C LEU A 524 -33.46 6.17 10.65
N VAL A 525 -33.17 6.50 9.39
CA VAL A 525 -32.73 7.84 9.02
C VAL A 525 -33.95 8.77 9.13
N ASP A 526 -34.11 9.40 10.29
CA ASP A 526 -35.08 10.45 10.49
C ASP A 526 -34.51 11.83 10.08
N GLU A 527 -35.35 12.87 10.08
CA GLU A 527 -34.90 14.22 9.73
C GLU A 527 -33.84 14.77 10.70
N ALA A 528 -33.91 14.39 11.98
CA ALA A 528 -32.96 14.84 12.99
C ALA A 528 -31.55 14.28 12.73
N LEU A 529 -31.45 12.98 12.47
CA LEU A 529 -30.20 12.33 12.07
C LEU A 529 -29.67 12.89 10.76
N SER A 530 -30.55 13.13 9.78
CA SER A 530 -30.15 13.71 8.49
C SER A 530 -29.49 15.08 8.65
N ASN A 531 -30.03 15.93 9.53
CA ASN A 531 -29.45 17.24 9.86
C ASN A 531 -28.11 17.10 10.60
N ASP A 532 -27.99 16.16 11.54
CA ASP A 532 -26.74 15.88 12.24
C ASP A 532 -25.67 15.36 11.27
N LEU A 533 -26.01 14.45 10.36
CA LEU A 533 -25.12 13.93 9.33
C LEU A 533 -24.63 15.04 8.40
N ALA A 534 -25.54 15.91 7.93
CA ALA A 534 -25.18 17.08 7.14
C ALA A 534 -24.17 17.96 7.88
N THR A 535 -24.40 18.20 9.18
CA THR A 535 -23.49 18.99 10.04
C THR A 535 -22.10 18.36 10.15
N LEU A 536 -22.00 17.05 10.37
CA LEU A 536 -20.73 16.32 10.49
C LEU A 536 -19.89 16.32 9.20
N MET A 537 -20.54 16.53 8.06
CA MET A 537 -19.91 16.54 6.74
C MET A 537 -19.49 17.91 6.28
N THR A 538 -19.86 18.97 7.00
CA THR A 538 -19.49 20.34 6.64
C THR A 538 -17.97 20.52 6.66
N CYS A 539 -17.45 21.30 5.72
CA CYS A 539 -16.01 21.56 5.65
C CYS A 539 -15.49 22.38 6.85
N ALA A 540 -16.37 23.15 7.50
CA ALA A 540 -16.06 23.95 8.68
C ALA A 540 -16.20 23.18 10.00
N TYR A 541 -16.70 21.93 9.99
CA TYR A 541 -16.90 21.14 11.21
C TYR A 541 -15.60 21.00 12.04
N GLU A 542 -14.47 21.00 11.35
CA GLU A 542 -13.15 20.75 11.92
C GLU A 542 -12.48 22.03 12.43
N ASP A 543 -13.07 23.20 12.18
CA ASP A 543 -12.49 24.49 12.55
C ASP A 543 -12.38 24.63 14.08
N GLY A 544 -11.17 24.96 14.54
CA GLY A 544 -10.87 25.06 15.98
C GLY A 544 -10.82 23.73 16.73
N SER A 545 -11.06 22.60 16.05
CA SER A 545 -11.01 21.26 16.65
C SER A 545 -9.61 20.62 16.58
N SER A 546 -9.48 19.41 17.13
CA SER A 546 -8.26 18.59 17.05
C SER A 546 -8.25 17.59 15.89
N TRP A 547 -9.26 17.60 15.02
CA TRP A 547 -9.33 16.76 13.82
C TRP A 547 -8.12 16.99 12.90
N GLY A 548 -7.54 15.90 12.42
CA GLY A 548 -6.34 15.92 11.59
C GLY A 548 -5.04 16.25 12.31
N ARG A 549 -5.09 16.61 13.59
CA ARG A 549 -3.91 16.89 14.42
C ARG A 549 -3.69 15.75 15.42
N ASP A 550 -4.66 15.56 16.30
CA ASP A 550 -4.62 14.55 17.36
C ASP A 550 -5.71 13.47 17.18
N VAL A 551 -6.76 13.79 16.41
CA VAL A 551 -7.92 12.92 16.14
C VAL A 551 -7.96 12.55 14.66
N GLY A 552 -8.25 11.28 14.37
CA GLY A 552 -8.40 10.74 13.03
C GLY A 552 -7.07 10.52 12.29
N TRP A 553 -7.14 10.59 10.96
CA TRP A 553 -5.99 10.60 10.06
C TRP A 553 -5.37 12.00 10.00
N VAL A 554 -4.04 12.05 10.02
CA VAL A 554 -3.26 13.29 10.18
C VAL A 554 -3.26 14.13 8.89
N TYR A 555 -3.35 15.45 9.02
CA TYR A 555 -3.41 16.40 7.90
C TYR A 555 -2.07 17.02 7.53
N ASN A 556 -2.05 17.71 6.39
CA ASN A 556 -0.94 18.55 5.90
C ASN A 556 0.39 17.80 5.68
N ILE A 557 0.35 16.47 5.53
CA ILE A 557 1.52 15.65 5.18
C ILE A 557 1.13 14.68 4.08
N ALA A 558 1.95 14.57 3.03
CA ALA A 558 1.63 13.75 1.86
C ALA A 558 1.63 12.23 2.10
N THR A 559 2.27 11.79 3.19
CA THR A 559 2.25 10.40 3.72
C THR A 559 1.50 10.38 5.05
N GLU A 560 0.21 10.74 5.00
CA GLU A 560 -0.66 10.77 6.18
C GLU A 560 -0.75 9.40 6.86
N ASP A 561 -0.57 8.33 6.08
CA ASP A 561 -0.62 6.95 6.51
C ASP A 561 0.45 6.64 7.56
N VAL A 562 1.72 6.80 7.19
CA VAL A 562 2.86 6.52 8.08
C VAL A 562 2.78 7.39 9.33
N VAL A 563 2.40 8.66 9.18
CA VAL A 563 2.30 9.61 10.30
C VAL A 563 1.14 9.27 11.24
N THR A 564 0.00 8.83 10.72
CA THR A 564 -1.14 8.39 11.54
C THR A 564 -0.77 7.16 12.37
N GLY A 565 -0.09 6.18 11.76
CA GLY A 565 0.44 5.03 12.50
C GLY A 565 1.48 5.43 13.56
N PHE A 566 2.39 6.35 13.21
CA PHE A 566 3.38 6.89 14.16
C PHE A 566 2.72 7.59 15.35
N ARG A 567 1.67 8.39 15.13
CA ARG A 567 0.90 9.06 16.20
C ARG A 567 0.37 8.05 17.21
N MET A 568 -0.24 6.96 16.73
CA MET A 568 -0.77 5.90 17.60
C MET A 568 0.36 5.19 18.37
N HIS A 569 1.46 4.85 17.73
CA HIS A 569 2.61 4.24 18.42
C HIS A 569 3.23 5.19 19.45
N ARG A 570 3.29 6.49 19.18
CA ARG A 570 3.77 7.52 20.11
C ARG A 570 2.90 7.61 21.38
N GLN A 571 1.60 7.34 21.26
CA GLN A 571 0.67 7.27 22.39
C GLN A 571 0.83 5.99 23.22
N GLY A 572 1.55 4.98 22.71
CA GLY A 572 1.84 3.72 23.39
C GLY A 572 1.06 2.51 22.84
N TRP A 573 0.28 2.68 21.77
CA TRP A 573 -0.39 1.57 21.11
C TRP A 573 0.59 0.64 20.41
N ARG A 574 0.16 -0.62 20.23
CA ARG A 574 0.85 -1.60 19.37
C ARG A 574 0.10 -1.80 18.07
N SER A 575 0.79 -2.35 17.08
CA SER A 575 0.16 -2.87 15.86
C SER A 575 0.64 -4.28 15.56
N MET A 576 -0.12 -5.00 14.73
CA MET A 576 0.19 -6.36 14.32
C MET A 576 0.27 -6.47 12.81
N TYR A 577 1.17 -7.32 12.31
CA TYR A 577 1.26 -7.66 10.89
C TYR A 577 0.67 -9.06 10.66
N CYS A 578 -0.45 -9.13 9.93
CA CYS A 578 -1.17 -10.37 9.70
C CYS A 578 -0.63 -11.10 8.46
N SER A 579 -0.05 -12.29 8.66
CA SER A 579 0.38 -13.17 7.57
C SER A 579 -0.69 -14.22 7.29
N MET A 580 -1.25 -14.20 6.08
CA MET A 580 -2.30 -15.10 5.61
C MET A 580 -1.95 -15.64 4.23
N GLU A 581 -2.23 -16.92 3.99
CA GLU A 581 -2.08 -17.59 2.69
C GLU A 581 -3.39 -18.36 2.38
N PRO A 582 -4.06 -18.11 1.24
CA PRO A 582 -3.80 -17.07 0.24
C PRO A 582 -3.86 -15.65 0.80
N ALA A 583 -3.22 -14.69 0.12
CA ALA A 583 -3.18 -13.29 0.56
C ALA A 583 -4.59 -12.72 0.77
N ALA A 584 -4.79 -11.95 1.85
CA ALA A 584 -6.09 -11.38 2.18
C ALA A 584 -6.58 -10.39 1.12
N PHE A 585 -5.70 -9.48 0.70
CA PHE A 585 -6.00 -8.40 -0.22
C PHE A 585 -5.04 -8.41 -1.41
N ARG A 586 -5.54 -8.01 -2.56
CA ARG A 586 -4.77 -7.77 -3.77
C ARG A 586 -5.24 -6.48 -4.43
N GLY A 587 -4.35 -5.78 -5.13
CA GLY A 587 -4.69 -4.58 -5.88
C GLY A 587 -3.90 -4.48 -7.17
N THR A 588 -4.08 -3.40 -7.91
CA THR A 588 -3.36 -3.17 -9.17
C THR A 588 -2.06 -2.38 -8.94
N ALA A 589 -0.95 -2.81 -9.53
CA ALA A 589 0.29 -2.02 -9.51
C ALA A 589 0.37 -1.03 -10.68
N PRO A 590 1.06 0.11 -10.54
CA PRO A 590 1.39 0.98 -11.66
C PRO A 590 2.14 0.22 -12.76
N ILE A 591 1.58 0.20 -13.97
CA ILE A 591 2.15 -0.54 -15.10
C ILE A 591 3.22 0.25 -15.87
N ASN A 592 3.26 1.58 -15.67
CA ASN A 592 4.22 2.45 -16.35
C ASN A 592 5.20 3.11 -15.37
N LEU A 593 6.37 3.48 -15.90
CA LEU A 593 7.47 4.04 -15.11
C LEU A 593 7.12 5.44 -14.58
N THR A 594 6.37 6.24 -15.34
CA THR A 594 6.02 7.62 -14.98
C THR A 594 5.20 7.67 -13.69
N GLU A 595 4.11 6.91 -13.62
CA GLU A 595 3.28 6.78 -12.41
C GLU A 595 4.09 6.27 -11.23
N ARG A 596 4.95 5.26 -11.46
CA ARG A 596 5.81 4.72 -10.42
C ARG A 596 6.77 5.77 -9.87
N LEU A 597 7.37 6.60 -10.72
CA LEU A 597 8.27 7.68 -10.30
C LEU A 597 7.52 8.78 -9.54
N TYR A 598 6.33 9.19 -9.99
CA TYR A 598 5.50 10.14 -9.25
C TYR A 598 5.10 9.61 -7.86
N GLN A 599 4.80 8.31 -7.77
CA GLN A 599 4.48 7.66 -6.50
C GLN A 599 5.67 7.70 -5.53
N VAL A 600 6.87 7.33 -5.99
CA VAL A 600 8.09 7.37 -5.16
C VAL A 600 8.47 8.80 -4.78
N LEU A 601 8.26 9.77 -5.68
CA LEU A 601 8.49 11.19 -5.40
C LEU A 601 7.58 11.68 -4.28
N ARG A 602 6.28 11.36 -4.33
CA ARG A 602 5.32 11.72 -3.29
C ARG A 602 5.68 11.12 -1.93
N TRP A 603 6.04 9.83 -1.90
CA TRP A 603 6.47 9.15 -0.68
C TRP A 603 7.74 9.78 -0.09
N SER A 604 8.69 10.15 -0.95
CA SER A 604 9.94 10.79 -0.52
C SER A 604 9.71 12.20 0.01
N GLY A 605 8.83 12.97 -0.64
CA GLY A 605 8.40 14.29 -0.16
C GLY A 605 7.72 14.20 1.21
N GLY A 606 6.71 13.35 1.35
CA GLY A 606 5.98 13.16 2.61
C GLY A 606 6.87 12.64 3.75
N SER A 607 7.85 11.79 3.45
CA SER A 607 8.84 11.32 4.44
C SER A 607 9.70 12.48 4.98
N LEU A 608 10.13 13.41 4.12
CA LEU A 608 10.87 14.61 4.54
C LEU A 608 9.96 15.60 5.28
N GLU A 609 8.72 15.78 4.85
CA GLU A 609 7.71 16.58 5.57
C GLU A 609 7.53 16.03 6.99
N MET A 610 7.40 14.70 7.15
CA MET A 610 7.35 14.06 8.46
C MET A 610 8.59 14.39 9.30
N PHE A 611 9.79 14.31 8.72
CA PHE A 611 11.04 14.63 9.42
C PHE A 611 11.12 16.10 9.89
N PHE A 612 10.67 17.05 9.06
CA PHE A 612 10.70 18.48 9.40
C PHE A 612 9.45 18.98 10.16
N SER A 613 8.49 18.10 10.44
CA SER A 613 7.26 18.42 11.17
C SER A 613 7.34 18.09 12.66
N HIS A 614 6.26 18.39 13.39
CA HIS A 614 6.05 17.96 14.78
C HIS A 614 6.02 16.42 14.96
N SER A 615 5.91 15.68 13.85
CA SER A 615 5.88 14.21 13.80
C SER A 615 7.28 13.57 13.68
N ASN A 616 8.35 14.33 13.92
CA ASN A 616 9.70 13.79 13.90
C ASN A 616 9.91 12.74 15.01
N ALA A 617 10.41 11.56 14.64
CA ALA A 617 10.70 10.45 15.54
C ALA A 617 11.65 10.81 16.69
N LEU A 618 12.56 11.78 16.51
CA LEU A 618 13.48 12.26 17.55
C LEU A 618 12.76 12.91 18.73
N MET A 619 11.58 13.50 18.50
CA MET A 619 10.77 14.16 19.52
C MET A 619 9.80 13.19 20.23
N ALA A 620 9.82 11.90 19.88
CA ALA A 620 8.92 10.92 20.48
C ALA A 620 9.26 10.65 21.96
N GLY A 621 8.21 10.53 22.78
CA GLY A 621 8.32 10.21 24.20
C GLY A 621 8.76 8.76 24.49
N ARG A 622 8.78 8.41 25.78
CA ARG A 622 9.24 7.09 26.27
C ARG A 622 8.33 5.90 25.91
N ARG A 623 7.10 6.17 25.47
CA ARG A 623 6.12 5.13 25.08
C ARG A 623 6.41 4.50 23.72
N LEU A 624 7.24 5.14 22.88
CA LEU A 624 7.71 4.58 21.62
C LEU A 624 8.95 3.73 21.85
N HIS A 625 8.92 2.46 21.46
CA HIS A 625 10.04 1.54 21.62
C HIS A 625 11.31 2.11 20.95
N PRO A 626 12.52 2.05 21.58
CA PRO A 626 13.72 2.68 21.02
C PRO A 626 14.07 2.24 19.60
N LEU A 627 13.98 0.93 19.31
CA LEU A 627 14.21 0.42 17.95
C LEU A 627 13.08 0.80 16.97
N GLN A 628 11.85 1.02 17.46
CA GLN A 628 10.74 1.53 16.64
C GLN A 628 10.98 3.00 16.28
N ARG A 629 11.51 3.78 17.22
CA ARG A 629 11.94 5.17 16.97
C ARG A 629 13.00 5.25 15.88
N ILE A 630 13.99 4.35 15.94
CA ILE A 630 15.02 4.22 14.90
C ILE A 630 14.40 3.86 13.54
N ALA A 631 13.42 2.95 13.53
CA ALA A 631 12.71 2.59 12.30
C ALA A 631 11.96 3.77 11.67
N TYR A 632 11.22 4.54 12.46
CA TYR A 632 10.53 5.73 11.97
C TYR A 632 11.50 6.84 11.53
N LEU A 633 12.61 7.01 12.25
CA LEU A 633 13.67 7.91 11.82
C LEU A 633 14.19 7.51 10.44
N ASN A 634 14.52 6.22 10.24
CA ASN A 634 14.95 5.69 8.95
C ASN A 634 13.92 5.96 7.83
N MET A 635 12.63 5.70 8.11
CA MET A 635 11.54 5.96 7.17
C MET A 635 11.39 7.44 6.79
N SER A 636 11.68 8.37 7.71
CA SER A 636 11.60 9.81 7.43
C SER A 636 12.85 10.38 6.74
N THR A 637 14.04 9.80 6.98
CA THR A 637 15.32 10.35 6.49
C THR A 637 15.91 9.63 5.27
N TYR A 638 15.34 8.51 4.82
CA TYR A 638 15.87 7.77 3.67
C TYR A 638 16.05 8.63 2.40
N PRO A 639 15.18 9.64 2.09
CA PRO A 639 15.36 10.42 0.87
C PRO A 639 16.65 11.22 0.84
N ILE A 640 17.17 11.63 2.02
CA ILE A 640 18.42 12.41 2.13
C ILE A 640 19.62 11.63 1.57
N VAL A 641 19.59 10.29 1.61
CA VAL A 641 20.63 9.43 1.04
C VAL A 641 20.85 9.71 -0.46
N THR A 642 19.82 10.14 -1.18
CA THR A 642 19.91 10.42 -2.62
C THR A 642 20.89 11.54 -2.98
N VAL A 643 21.03 12.55 -2.12
CA VAL A 643 22.00 13.66 -2.30
C VAL A 643 23.42 13.11 -2.31
N PHE A 644 23.72 12.19 -1.39
CA PHE A 644 25.04 11.58 -1.27
C PHE A 644 25.31 10.56 -2.38
N ILE A 645 24.29 9.80 -2.80
CA ILE A 645 24.40 8.92 -3.98
C ILE A 645 24.74 9.74 -5.22
N LEU A 646 24.08 10.88 -5.43
CA LEU A 646 24.34 11.76 -6.57
C LEU A 646 25.79 12.28 -6.54
N ALA A 647 26.27 12.72 -5.38
CA ALA A 647 27.66 13.15 -5.22
C ALA A 647 28.65 12.02 -5.58
N TYR A 648 28.41 10.79 -5.09
CA TYR A 648 29.27 9.63 -5.37
C TYR A 648 29.27 9.23 -6.84
N ASN A 649 28.15 9.39 -7.54
CA ASN A 649 28.06 9.11 -8.96
C ASN A 649 28.81 10.14 -9.81
N LEU A 650 29.03 11.36 -9.29
CA LEU A 650 29.79 12.41 -9.98
C LEU A 650 31.30 12.31 -9.74
N PHE A 651 31.74 11.75 -8.61
CA PHE A 651 33.17 11.67 -8.28
C PHE A 651 34.07 11.02 -9.35
N PRO A 652 33.67 9.93 -10.03
CA PRO A 652 34.48 9.35 -11.09
C PRO A 652 34.48 10.17 -12.38
N VAL A 653 33.44 10.98 -12.62
CA VAL A 653 33.36 11.85 -13.79
C VAL A 653 34.33 13.03 -13.65
N LEU A 654 34.58 13.49 -12.42
CA LEU A 654 35.57 14.54 -12.15
C LEU A 654 37.00 14.14 -12.60
N TRP A 655 37.31 12.84 -12.70
CA TRP A 655 38.59 12.35 -13.23
C TRP A 655 38.77 12.61 -14.73
N LEU A 656 37.69 12.83 -15.49
CA LEU A 656 37.78 13.09 -16.93
C LEU A 656 38.27 14.53 -17.26
N PHE A 657 38.28 15.43 -16.27
CA PHE A 657 38.53 16.85 -16.48
C PHE A 657 39.81 17.38 -15.79
N SER A 658 40.53 16.55 -15.04
CA SER A 658 41.74 16.97 -14.31
C SER A 658 42.61 15.80 -13.88
N GLU A 659 43.93 15.97 -13.99
CA GLU A 659 44.96 14.96 -13.69
C GLU A 659 45.25 14.80 -12.18
N GLN A 660 44.58 15.54 -11.30
CA GLN A 660 45.01 15.77 -9.90
C GLN A 660 43.95 15.42 -8.81
N PHE A 661 42.95 14.58 -9.08
CA PHE A 661 41.87 14.34 -8.09
C PHE A 661 41.96 13.01 -7.35
N TYR A 662 42.66 13.00 -6.22
CA TYR A 662 42.71 11.86 -5.30
C TYR A 662 41.71 12.02 -4.16
N ILE A 663 40.70 11.15 -4.04
CA ILE A 663 39.86 11.09 -2.83
C ILE A 663 40.66 10.46 -1.68
N GLN A 664 41.52 9.48 -1.99
CA GLN A 664 42.51 8.89 -1.08
C GLN A 664 43.50 7.97 -1.82
N ARG A 665 44.68 7.73 -1.23
CA ARG A 665 45.66 6.78 -1.76
C ARG A 665 45.23 5.33 -1.46
N PRO A 666 45.35 4.39 -2.41
CA PRO A 666 44.93 3.01 -2.28
C PRO A 666 45.81 2.28 -1.27
N PHE A 667 45.26 1.22 -0.69
CA PHE A 667 46.01 0.30 0.13
C PHE A 667 47.12 -0.34 -0.73
N ALA A 668 48.37 -0.24 -0.28
CA ALA A 668 49.50 -0.80 -1.01
C ALA A 668 49.48 -2.33 -0.93
N TRP A 669 48.91 -2.99 -1.94
CA TRP A 669 49.01 -4.43 -2.12
C TRP A 669 49.45 -4.77 -3.56
N GLY A 670 50.39 -5.71 -3.71
CA GLY A 670 50.78 -6.28 -5.01
C GLY A 670 51.76 -5.46 -5.88
N PHE A 671 51.99 -6.00 -7.09
CA PHE A 671 53.04 -5.64 -8.06
C PHE A 671 52.70 -4.47 -9.01
N PHE A 672 51.52 -3.85 -8.86
CA PHE A 672 51.10 -2.74 -9.71
C PHE A 672 51.63 -1.40 -9.18
N THR A 673 51.98 -0.49 -10.09
CA THR A 673 52.27 0.91 -9.73
C THR A 673 51.03 1.55 -9.08
N ASP A 674 51.23 2.56 -8.23
CA ASP A 674 50.13 3.29 -7.60
C ASP A 674 49.12 3.78 -8.65
N GLN A 675 49.63 4.36 -9.73
CA GLN A 675 48.84 4.84 -10.86
C GLN A 675 47.99 3.74 -11.50
N ALA A 676 48.54 2.54 -11.73
CA ALA A 676 47.80 1.42 -12.30
C ALA A 676 46.70 0.89 -11.35
N ARG A 677 46.96 0.85 -10.04
CA ARG A 677 45.95 0.46 -9.02
C ARG A 677 44.77 1.43 -8.98
N HIS A 678 45.06 2.72 -9.07
CA HIS A 678 44.05 3.77 -9.08
C HIS A 678 43.12 3.68 -10.29
N VAL A 679 43.69 3.55 -11.49
CA VAL A 679 42.92 3.42 -12.73
C VAL A 679 42.03 2.18 -12.67
N LEU A 680 42.55 1.05 -12.19
CA LEU A 680 41.78 -0.19 -12.06
C LEU A 680 40.61 -0.06 -11.07
N LEU A 681 40.83 0.54 -9.89
CA LEU A 681 39.78 0.76 -8.89
C LEU A 681 38.72 1.76 -9.38
N GLY A 682 39.13 2.84 -10.04
CA GLY A 682 38.23 3.81 -10.66
C GLY A 682 37.39 3.18 -11.77
N MET A 683 37.99 2.36 -12.64
CA MET A 683 37.27 1.60 -13.66
C MET A 683 36.29 0.60 -13.04
N LEU A 684 36.69 -0.13 -12.00
CA LEU A 684 35.79 -1.06 -11.30
C LEU A 684 34.60 -0.36 -10.66
N PHE A 685 34.81 0.82 -10.07
CA PHE A 685 33.72 1.65 -9.55
C PHE A 685 32.78 2.13 -10.68
N ASN A 686 33.34 2.61 -11.79
CA ASN A 686 32.55 3.04 -12.95
C ASN A 686 31.71 1.90 -13.55
N VAL A 687 32.31 0.71 -13.70
CA VAL A 687 31.60 -0.49 -14.16
C VAL A 687 30.50 -0.86 -13.16
N TRP A 688 30.75 -0.76 -11.86
CA TRP A 688 29.75 -1.03 -10.83
C TRP A 688 28.55 -0.07 -10.92
N ILE A 689 28.78 1.23 -11.04
CA ILE A 689 27.72 2.23 -11.23
C ILE A 689 26.95 1.95 -12.53
N LEU A 690 27.64 1.64 -13.61
CA LEU A 690 27.01 1.31 -14.89
C LEU A 690 26.12 0.07 -14.74
N VAL A 691 26.59 -1.00 -14.08
CA VAL A 691 25.81 -2.22 -13.84
C VAL A 691 24.53 -1.93 -13.05
N LEU A 692 24.57 -1.00 -12.10
CA LEU A 692 23.39 -0.61 -11.30
C LEU A 692 22.41 0.28 -12.08
N LEU A 693 22.90 1.24 -12.87
CA LEU A 693 22.06 2.19 -13.62
C LEU A 693 21.57 1.64 -14.96
N TYR A 694 22.28 0.69 -15.55
CA TYR A 694 21.96 0.14 -16.88
C TYR A 694 20.56 -0.50 -16.95
N PRO A 695 20.12 -1.33 -15.99
CA PRO A 695 18.75 -1.85 -15.98
C PRO A 695 17.68 -0.74 -15.94
N PHE A 696 17.94 0.34 -15.18
CA PHE A 696 17.05 1.49 -15.10
C PHE A 696 17.01 2.26 -16.43
N ALA A 697 18.17 2.48 -17.07
CA ALA A 697 18.25 3.11 -18.40
C ALA A 697 17.50 2.29 -19.47
N LEU A 698 17.64 0.96 -19.45
CA LEU A 698 16.84 0.07 -20.31
C LEU A 698 15.34 0.20 -20.03
N GLY A 699 14.94 0.40 -18.77
CA GLY A 699 13.57 0.69 -18.37
C GLY A 699 13.03 1.98 -19.02
N ILE A 700 13.80 3.07 -18.98
CA ILE A 700 13.45 4.36 -19.62
C ILE A 700 13.30 4.21 -21.14
N MET A 701 14.18 3.44 -21.77
CA MET A 701 14.15 3.22 -23.23
C MET A 701 12.97 2.34 -23.70
N GLY A 702 12.16 1.81 -22.79
CA GLY A 702 10.90 1.11 -23.09
C GLY A 702 11.10 -0.08 -24.03
N LYS A 703 10.46 -0.05 -25.20
CA LYS A 703 10.55 -1.14 -26.21
C LYS A 703 11.99 -1.39 -26.68
N TRP A 704 12.82 -0.35 -26.78
CA TRP A 704 14.23 -0.49 -27.17
C TRP A 704 15.07 -1.18 -26.10
N GLY A 705 14.69 -1.03 -24.82
CA GLY A 705 15.32 -1.74 -23.70
C GLY A 705 15.17 -3.26 -23.76
N LYS A 706 14.24 -3.79 -24.57
CA LYS A 706 14.12 -5.24 -24.83
C LYS A 706 15.17 -5.77 -25.81
N ARG A 707 15.95 -4.89 -26.45
CA ARG A 707 17.01 -5.23 -27.41
C ARG A 707 18.37 -4.70 -26.93
N PRO A 708 18.86 -5.12 -25.75
CA PRO A 708 20.06 -4.55 -25.12
C PRO A 708 21.32 -4.73 -25.98
N VAL A 709 21.39 -5.80 -26.78
CA VAL A 709 22.52 -6.07 -27.69
C VAL A 709 22.63 -4.99 -28.77
N ILE A 710 21.51 -4.58 -29.39
CA ILE A 710 21.51 -3.53 -30.42
C ILE A 710 21.94 -2.20 -29.80
N LEU A 711 21.41 -1.87 -28.63
CA LEU A 711 21.79 -0.65 -27.90
C LEU A 711 23.27 -0.65 -27.53
N PHE A 712 23.81 -1.78 -27.09
CA PHE A 712 25.23 -1.92 -26.78
C PHE A 712 26.10 -1.72 -28.02
N VAL A 713 25.74 -2.34 -29.16
CA VAL A 713 26.46 -2.14 -30.43
C VAL A 713 26.38 -0.68 -30.87
N MET A 714 25.20 -0.03 -30.82
CA MET A 714 25.07 1.39 -31.15
C MET A 714 25.88 2.29 -30.22
N LEU A 715 25.93 1.98 -28.92
CA LEU A 715 26.75 2.71 -27.95
C LEU A 715 28.24 2.59 -28.29
N VAL A 716 28.73 1.38 -28.56
CA VAL A 716 30.14 1.15 -28.94
C VAL A 716 30.46 1.89 -30.25
N MET A 717 29.56 1.85 -31.23
CA MET A 717 29.72 2.57 -32.50
C MET A 717 29.73 4.09 -32.29
N ALA A 718 28.86 4.62 -31.43
CA ALA A 718 28.80 6.05 -31.12
C ALA A 718 30.06 6.51 -30.37
N VAL A 719 30.52 5.76 -29.37
CA VAL A 719 31.78 6.04 -28.65
C VAL A 719 32.96 5.98 -29.62
N GLY A 720 33.01 4.97 -30.49
CA GLY A 720 34.04 4.87 -31.53
C GLY A 720 34.03 6.05 -32.49
N ALA A 721 32.85 6.48 -32.95
CA ALA A 721 32.70 7.63 -33.84
C ALA A 721 33.11 8.96 -33.17
N VAL A 722 32.70 9.18 -31.91
CA VAL A 722 33.10 10.36 -31.14
C VAL A 722 34.60 10.35 -30.86
N GLY A 723 35.18 9.19 -30.52
CA GLY A 723 36.62 9.02 -30.33
C GLY A 723 37.40 9.33 -31.61
N LEU A 724 36.94 8.83 -32.76
CA LEU A 724 37.53 9.13 -34.07
C LEU A 724 37.41 10.62 -34.41
N LEU A 725 36.27 11.26 -34.16
CA LEU A 725 36.08 12.70 -34.34
C LEU A 725 37.01 13.51 -33.44
N TYR A 726 37.13 13.13 -32.17
CA TYR A 726 38.03 13.79 -31.23
C TYR A 726 39.49 13.71 -31.69
N VAL A 727 39.94 12.52 -32.11
CA VAL A 727 41.27 12.32 -32.69
C VAL A 727 41.43 13.10 -33.99
N ALA A 728 40.43 13.14 -34.87
CA ALA A 728 40.52 13.90 -36.12
C ALA A 728 40.62 15.42 -35.88
N PHE A 729 39.94 15.96 -34.87
CA PHE A 729 40.00 17.38 -34.51
C PHE A 729 41.25 17.77 -33.69
N HIS A 730 41.85 16.82 -32.96
CA HIS A 730 43.05 17.05 -32.13
C HIS A 730 44.32 16.42 -32.70
N ALA A 731 44.24 15.75 -33.85
CA ALA A 731 45.40 15.32 -34.60
C ALA A 731 46.14 16.57 -35.08
N PRO A 732 47.45 16.72 -34.79
CA PRO A 732 48.22 17.81 -35.34
C PRO A 732 48.20 17.69 -36.87
N TYR A 733 47.67 18.69 -37.56
CA TYR A 733 47.84 18.81 -39.01
C TYR A 733 49.34 18.74 -39.33
N PRO A 734 49.80 17.82 -40.21
CA PRO A 734 51.19 17.81 -40.65
C PRO A 734 51.48 19.14 -41.36
N ALA A 735 52.53 19.82 -40.92
CA ALA A 735 53.00 21.07 -41.48
C ALA A 735 53.72 20.84 -42.82
N ASP A 736 52.99 20.55 -43.90
CA ASP A 736 53.55 20.39 -45.25
C ASP A 736 53.24 21.57 -46.19
N PHE A 737 53.01 22.77 -45.64
CA PHE A 737 52.95 24.01 -46.44
C PHE A 737 54.11 24.99 -46.17
N SER A 738 55.04 24.66 -45.25
CA SER A 738 56.25 25.46 -45.04
C SER A 738 57.44 25.03 -45.92
N GLU A 739 57.53 23.78 -46.36
CA GLU A 739 58.64 23.32 -47.20
C GLU A 739 58.55 23.77 -48.67
N VAL A 740 57.34 23.99 -49.20
CA VAL A 740 57.16 24.57 -50.55
C VAL A 740 57.45 26.09 -50.56
N ALA A 741 57.27 26.77 -49.43
CA ALA A 741 57.65 28.17 -49.28
C ALA A 741 59.16 28.34 -49.06
N ALA A 742 59.82 27.36 -48.43
CA ALA A 742 61.27 27.35 -48.22
C ALA A 742 62.05 27.09 -49.53
N SER A 743 61.51 26.31 -50.48
CA SER A 743 62.16 26.08 -51.78
C SER A 743 62.09 27.28 -52.75
N LEU A 744 61.31 28.32 -52.42
CA LEU A 744 61.20 29.55 -53.21
C LEU A 744 61.96 30.74 -52.58
N GLY A 745 62.52 30.58 -51.37
CA GLY A 745 63.09 31.67 -50.58
C GLY A 745 64.62 31.70 -50.44
N GLU A 746 65.34 30.63 -50.82
CA GLU A 746 66.81 30.56 -50.70
C GLU A 746 67.50 30.38 -52.06
N ALA A 747 67.47 31.44 -52.88
CA ALA A 747 68.48 31.67 -53.91
C ALA A 747 69.36 32.86 -53.49
N SER A 748 70.38 32.52 -52.70
CA SER A 748 71.64 33.24 -52.40
C SER A 748 71.68 34.78 -52.41
N LEU A 749 71.94 35.35 -51.23
CA LEU A 749 72.77 36.54 -51.08
C LEU A 749 74.24 36.12 -50.87
N THR A 750 75.11 36.35 -51.87
CA THR A 750 76.56 36.55 -51.64
C THR A 750 77.18 37.45 -52.73
N GLY A 751 77.29 38.76 -52.42
CA GLY A 751 78.32 39.76 -52.80
C GLY A 751 78.86 39.91 -54.24
N PRO A 752 79.85 40.80 -54.50
CA PRO A 752 80.43 41.84 -53.64
C PRO A 752 80.56 43.25 -54.30
N SER A 753 80.85 44.24 -53.43
CA SER A 753 81.55 45.53 -53.61
C SER A 753 81.83 46.11 -55.02
N GLY A 754 81.45 47.38 -55.19
CA GLY A 754 81.91 48.31 -56.23
C GLY A 754 81.19 49.63 -56.13
#